data_AF-A0A2W6D9R9-F1
#
_entry.id   AF-A0A2W6D9R9-F1
#
_cell.length_a   1.000
_cell.length_b   1.000
_cell.length_c   1.000
_cell.angle_alpha   90.00
_cell.angle_beta   90.00
_cell.angle_gamma   90.00
#
_symmetry.space_group_name_H-M   'P 1'
#
loop_
_entity.id
_entity.type
_entity.pdbx_description
1 polymer ?
#
loop_
_entity_poly.entity_id
_entity_poly.type
_entity_poly.pdbx_seq_one_letter_code
_entity_poly.pdbx_strand_id
1 'polypeptide(L)'
;MIAILGPLMTARDQELQLRDRVVLGVLVVRRGAAVPTEEIADAMWGEAPPTSSRKVIHGSVMRLRRSLGANAIATVESGYRLDVADGDLDAIAFQGQVDRARAELREGYAARAASRIQVAMTLWRGAPLTELSEWPPAIAAARQWDALRETAEDLRLEALLLAGRSAEAVAEAEHLAGRTPYREPRWALWARLLYAAGRQADALAVLARQRRVLADELGIDPSPELADLEVAILNQGAWLEVPTAVAPLDSCPWPGLLPYEPADAERFFGRDAEIDGCLARLKESAALVLVGGSGTGKSSLARAGLVPRLGPSSIITPGPDPVASLDGLDPSRILVVDQAEEVVTQCEREEDRQAFFEAVRGHPSPVILVARADKLDQLSAYPTCAMLLNRGLFVLPALGEAGLRRVIHESASRAELRLEPGLVEVLLQDCRLEPASLPLLSHALSETWRRAEGNLLSVAGYQASGGIRGAVASTADQVYAALSPEDQQRMRRLFLRLVADDGEPVRLRVPRASLPDAQLVELLLASRLVSVVGADDLQLAHEALGRQWPRLREWLSDDRAGQRVVRHLAAESRDWESQGRPTSSLYRGVRLEAADAWVAENTGALTVTEQEFLDASAAVVDSDIRQARRANRRLRVSLGAAVLLLVAAVAGGALASRQQRAAERARNAALLASNASESLRLGTVAESRTSPSVALGLAAQALATNDSPATRVHVLETFARFPTLLSTDANPGQPTWAPAIPSATSGRTAVSADGELRVRAVGTRLIIERPTEAAGPRIIQAPAEMNALALDPSGRLLAAGISETGFANSGTTVVWDLRSGLELHAFKSGDGEVWAHRFNLESSTLTSYGTDGLHTWDLTGSRALIRLQNGDPTTYRAGDAVLSLTDPTVDAWIDLACQLAGRPLTSGEWREYVGDRPYRPTCG
;
A
#
# COMPACT_ATOMS: atom_id res chain seq x y z
N MET A 1 -32.32 20.26 47.20
CA MET A 1 -32.74 19.22 48.16
C MET A 1 -32.29 19.52 49.60
N ILE A 2 -33.26 19.62 50.51
CA ILE A 2 -33.16 19.69 51.97
C ILE A 2 -33.49 18.29 52.50
N ALA A 3 -32.68 17.80 53.42
CA ALA A 3 -32.86 16.46 53.99
C ALA A 3 -33.17 16.57 55.49
N ILE A 4 -34.41 16.28 55.89
CA ILE A 4 -34.93 16.40 57.26
C ILE A 4 -35.29 15.06 57.93
N LEU A 5 -35.37 13.95 57.18
CA LEU A 5 -35.65 12.62 57.72
C LEU A 5 -34.39 12.03 58.40
N GLY A 6 -33.91 12.68 59.44
CA GLY A 6 -32.63 12.46 60.11
C GLY A 6 -31.95 13.79 60.44
N PRO A 7 -30.63 13.81 60.74
CA PRO A 7 -29.89 15.05 60.95
C PRO A 7 -30.07 16.01 59.76
N LEU A 8 -30.37 17.28 60.05
CA LEU A 8 -30.74 18.23 59.00
C LEU A 8 -29.54 18.58 58.10
N MET A 9 -29.67 18.37 56.79
CA MET A 9 -28.62 18.59 55.79
C MET A 9 -29.16 19.31 54.54
N THR A 10 -28.26 19.95 53.77
CA THR A 10 -28.57 20.48 52.44
C THR A 10 -27.73 19.77 51.38
N ALA A 11 -28.12 19.85 50.11
CA ALA A 11 -27.36 19.25 49.01
C ALA A 11 -25.92 19.81 48.85
N ARG A 12 -25.61 20.99 49.41
CA ARG A 12 -24.29 21.63 49.30
C ARG A 12 -23.45 21.53 50.57
N ASP A 13 -24.08 21.48 51.74
CA ASP A 13 -23.40 21.38 53.04
C ASP A 13 -23.91 20.18 53.83
N GLN A 14 -23.00 19.21 54.03
CA GLN A 14 -23.29 18.02 54.83
C GLN A 14 -23.28 18.30 56.36
N GLU A 15 -22.67 19.41 56.79
CA GLU A 15 -22.62 19.82 58.21
C GLU A 15 -23.08 21.28 58.38
N LEU A 16 -24.39 21.48 58.54
CA LEU A 16 -24.92 22.77 58.97
C LEU A 16 -24.58 23.04 60.44
N GLN A 17 -24.29 24.29 60.78
CA GLN A 17 -24.13 24.70 62.18
C GLN A 17 -25.43 24.46 62.95
N LEU A 18 -25.35 24.14 64.25
CA LEU A 18 -26.51 23.84 65.08
C LEU A 18 -27.62 24.90 64.97
N ARG A 19 -27.25 26.18 65.00
CA ARG A 19 -28.21 27.29 64.88
C ARG A 19 -28.84 27.40 63.49
N ASP A 20 -28.09 27.09 62.43
CA ASP A 20 -28.60 27.06 61.07
C ASP A 20 -29.59 25.90 60.89
N ARG A 21 -29.33 24.76 61.54
CA ARG A 21 -30.25 23.61 61.56
C ARG A 21 -31.57 23.94 62.26
N VAL A 22 -31.52 24.58 63.42
CA VAL A 22 -32.72 25.01 64.15
C VAL A 22 -33.57 25.96 63.30
N VAL A 23 -32.97 27.00 62.69
CA VAL A 23 -33.71 27.95 61.83
C VAL A 23 -34.33 27.25 60.62
N LEU A 24 -33.56 26.42 59.91
CA LEU A 24 -34.09 25.72 58.75
C LEU A 24 -35.16 24.69 59.14
N GLY A 25 -34.99 23.98 60.26
CA GLY A 25 -35.98 23.04 60.80
C GLY A 25 -37.32 23.71 61.09
N VAL A 26 -37.32 24.87 61.74
CA VAL A 26 -38.54 25.67 61.98
C VAL A 26 -39.23 26.05 60.66
N LEU A 27 -38.45 26.53 59.69
CA LEU A 27 -38.97 26.93 58.38
C LEU A 27 -39.52 25.76 57.57
N VAL A 28 -38.97 24.54 57.73
CA VAL A 28 -39.49 23.32 57.10
C VAL A 28 -40.77 22.85 57.79
N VAL A 29 -40.85 22.89 59.12
CA VAL A 29 -42.08 22.54 59.88
C VAL A 29 -43.24 23.48 59.51
N ARG A 30 -42.95 24.76 59.27
CA ARG A 30 -43.91 25.79 58.84
C ARG A 30 -43.88 26.06 57.33
N ARG A 31 -43.52 25.06 56.52
CA ARG A 31 -43.35 25.21 55.07
C ARG A 31 -44.53 25.95 54.43
N GLY A 32 -44.21 26.91 53.55
CA GLY A 32 -45.20 27.71 52.82
C GLY A 32 -45.92 28.79 53.66
N ALA A 33 -45.72 28.81 54.98
CA ALA A 33 -46.23 29.86 55.87
C ALA A 33 -45.14 30.88 56.25
N ALA A 34 -45.55 32.11 56.51
CA ALA A 34 -44.66 33.13 57.07
C ALA A 34 -44.42 32.84 58.56
N VAL A 35 -43.16 32.68 58.95
CA VAL A 35 -42.76 32.40 60.34
C VAL A 35 -42.19 33.66 60.99
N PRO A 36 -42.81 34.14 62.09
CA PRO A 36 -42.29 35.27 62.83
C PRO A 36 -40.89 35.03 63.40
N THR A 37 -40.08 36.09 63.46
CA THR A 37 -38.74 36.00 64.06
C THR A 37 -38.80 35.61 65.54
N GLU A 38 -39.91 35.94 66.23
CA GLU A 38 -40.16 35.55 67.61
C GLU A 38 -40.43 34.04 67.75
N GLU A 39 -41.15 33.41 66.82
CA GLU A 39 -41.37 31.96 66.81
C GLU A 39 -40.05 31.20 66.54
N ILE A 40 -39.20 31.72 65.65
CA ILE A 40 -37.86 31.17 65.42
C ILE A 40 -36.98 31.33 66.69
N ALA A 41 -37.14 32.42 67.43
CA ALA A 41 -36.39 32.66 68.66
C ALA A 41 -36.87 31.74 69.80
N ASP A 42 -38.19 31.54 69.93
CA ASP A 42 -38.80 30.59 70.86
C ASP A 42 -38.29 29.17 70.63
N ALA A 43 -38.26 28.72 69.37
CA ALA A 43 -37.73 27.41 69.02
C ALA A 43 -36.23 27.22 69.31
N MET A 44 -35.44 28.31 69.40
CA MET A 44 -33.99 28.25 69.62
C MET A 44 -33.58 28.49 71.08
N TRP A 45 -34.34 29.28 71.84
CA TRP A 45 -33.98 29.72 73.20
C TRP A 45 -35.11 29.58 74.23
N GLY A 46 -36.29 29.13 73.84
CA GLY A 46 -37.48 29.07 74.68
C GLY A 46 -37.96 30.45 75.14
N GLU A 47 -38.51 30.52 76.35
CA GLU A 47 -39.18 31.72 76.89
C GLU A 47 -38.25 32.93 77.16
N ALA A 48 -36.92 32.76 77.11
CA ALA A 48 -35.96 33.82 77.45
C ALA A 48 -34.88 34.05 76.37
N PRO A 49 -35.25 34.55 75.17
CA PRO A 49 -34.30 34.80 74.09
C PRO A 49 -33.36 35.97 74.40
N PRO A 50 -32.06 35.91 74.02
CA PRO A 50 -31.12 37.01 74.20
C PRO A 50 -31.49 38.21 73.31
N THR A 51 -31.07 39.42 73.71
CA THR A 51 -31.30 40.66 72.94
C THR A 51 -30.67 40.64 71.54
N SER A 52 -29.70 39.76 71.30
CA SER A 52 -29.04 39.53 70.01
C SER A 52 -29.73 38.50 69.10
N SER A 53 -30.84 37.89 69.54
CA SER A 53 -31.57 36.82 68.83
C SER A 53 -31.88 37.15 67.37
N ARG A 54 -32.45 38.34 67.10
CA ARG A 54 -32.76 38.80 65.72
C ARG A 54 -31.52 38.83 64.82
N LYS A 55 -30.38 39.27 65.33
CA LYS A 55 -29.11 39.34 64.58
C LYS A 55 -28.56 37.94 64.27
N VAL A 56 -28.69 37.00 65.21
CA VAL A 56 -28.27 35.61 65.04
C VAL A 56 -29.15 34.89 64.01
N ILE A 57 -30.47 35.08 64.08
CA ILE A 57 -31.43 34.50 63.10
C ILE A 57 -31.14 35.04 61.70
N HIS A 58 -30.98 36.36 61.55
CA HIS A 58 -30.66 36.98 60.27
C HIS A 58 -29.35 36.43 59.66
N GLY A 59 -28.31 36.27 60.49
CA GLY A 59 -27.04 35.67 60.06
C GLY A 59 -27.17 34.22 59.61
N SER A 60 -28.06 33.45 60.25
CA SER A 60 -28.36 32.06 59.89
C SER A 60 -29.12 31.98 58.57
N VAL A 61 -30.13 32.84 58.37
CA VAL A 61 -30.86 32.94 57.09
C VAL A 61 -29.94 33.33 55.93
N MET A 62 -29.00 34.26 56.14
CA MET A 62 -28.00 34.63 55.12
C MET A 62 -27.14 33.43 54.70
N ARG A 63 -26.67 32.61 55.65
CA ARG A 63 -25.90 31.38 55.34
C ARG A 63 -26.76 30.34 54.62
N LEU A 64 -27.98 30.12 55.09
CA LEU A 64 -28.91 29.19 54.47
C LEU A 64 -29.27 29.58 53.03
N ARG A 65 -29.47 30.87 52.73
CA ARG A 65 -29.65 31.36 51.35
C ARG A 65 -28.44 31.08 50.45
N ARG A 66 -27.22 31.11 50.98
CA ARG A 66 -26.02 30.75 50.22
C ARG A 66 -25.99 29.25 49.89
N SER A 67 -26.45 28.41 50.80
CA SER A 67 -26.47 26.95 50.67
C SER A 67 -27.63 26.45 49.79
N LEU A 68 -28.84 27.01 49.96
CA LEU A 68 -30.07 26.59 49.28
C LEU A 68 -30.39 27.37 48.00
N GLY A 69 -29.78 28.54 47.81
CA GLY A 69 -30.12 29.49 46.75
C GLY A 69 -30.80 30.75 47.31
N ALA A 70 -30.50 31.90 46.71
CA ALA A 70 -30.90 33.21 47.24
C ALA A 70 -32.42 33.36 47.43
N ASN A 71 -33.21 32.69 46.59
CA ASN A 71 -34.67 32.78 46.57
C ASN A 71 -35.37 31.68 47.39
N ALA A 72 -34.64 30.72 47.97
CA ALA A 72 -35.24 29.60 48.71
C ALA A 72 -35.90 30.04 50.03
N ILE A 73 -35.43 31.14 50.62
CA ILE A 73 -36.01 31.73 51.84
C ILE A 73 -36.41 33.17 51.53
N ALA A 74 -37.71 33.45 51.47
CA ALA A 74 -38.24 34.79 51.29
C ALA A 74 -38.29 35.55 52.63
N THR A 75 -37.88 36.82 52.62
CA THR A 75 -38.17 37.73 53.74
C THR A 75 -39.54 38.36 53.48
N VAL A 76 -40.45 38.23 54.43
CA VAL A 76 -41.82 38.74 54.37
C VAL A 76 -42.06 39.69 55.55
N GLU A 77 -43.13 40.47 55.51
CA GLU A 77 -43.41 41.52 56.50
C GLU A 77 -43.38 41.01 57.95
N SER A 78 -43.88 39.80 58.19
CA SER A 78 -43.92 39.19 59.52
C SER A 78 -42.68 38.35 59.88
N GLY A 79 -41.74 38.09 58.96
CA GLY A 79 -40.56 37.24 59.23
C GLY A 79 -39.98 36.55 58.00
N TYR A 80 -39.91 35.22 58.00
CA TYR A 80 -39.29 34.42 56.92
C TYR A 80 -40.20 33.28 56.46
N ARG A 81 -40.15 32.93 55.16
CA ARG A 81 -40.89 31.80 54.57
C ARG A 81 -39.96 30.95 53.71
N LEU A 82 -40.12 29.63 53.78
CA LEU A 82 -39.41 28.68 52.91
C LEU A 82 -40.20 28.42 51.63
N ASP A 83 -39.63 28.81 50.49
CA ASP A 83 -40.20 28.67 49.16
C ASP A 83 -39.36 27.64 48.36
N VAL A 84 -39.66 26.35 48.56
CA VAL A 84 -39.00 25.21 47.87
C VAL A 84 -40.02 24.29 47.21
N ALA A 85 -39.64 23.73 46.05
CA ALA A 85 -40.47 22.77 45.32
C ALA A 85 -40.68 21.48 46.14
N ASP A 86 -41.79 20.78 45.89
CA ASP A 86 -42.13 19.54 46.63
C ASP A 86 -41.04 18.46 46.52
N GLY A 87 -40.36 18.36 45.37
CA GLY A 87 -39.26 17.40 45.16
C GLY A 87 -37.94 17.79 45.83
N ASP A 88 -37.83 19.01 46.38
CA ASP A 88 -36.63 19.51 47.02
C ASP A 88 -36.59 19.25 48.53
N LEU A 89 -37.56 18.54 49.09
CA LEU A 89 -37.61 18.14 50.50
C LEU A 89 -37.81 16.61 50.60
N ASP A 90 -36.88 15.91 51.23
CA ASP A 90 -36.91 14.45 51.35
C ASP A 90 -38.19 13.91 52.02
N ALA A 91 -38.74 14.60 53.02
CA ALA A 91 -40.00 14.23 53.68
C ALA A 91 -41.21 14.21 52.71
N ILE A 92 -41.29 15.19 51.80
CA ILE A 92 -42.37 15.28 50.81
C ILE A 92 -42.14 14.29 49.67
N ALA A 93 -40.88 14.13 49.25
CA ALA A 93 -40.52 13.09 48.29
C ALA A 93 -40.88 11.70 48.82
N PHE A 94 -40.60 11.41 50.09
CA PHE A 94 -40.95 10.15 50.76
C PHE A 94 -42.46 9.92 50.77
N GLN A 95 -43.26 10.89 51.21
CA GLN A 95 -44.72 10.82 51.14
C GLN A 95 -45.22 10.51 49.72
N GLY A 96 -44.70 11.22 48.71
CA GLY A 96 -45.04 10.96 47.32
C GLY A 96 -44.67 9.56 46.82
N GLN A 97 -43.58 8.95 47.32
CA GLN A 97 -43.25 7.56 47.01
C GLN A 97 -44.20 6.57 47.68
N VAL A 98 -44.60 6.82 48.93
CA VAL A 98 -45.58 5.99 49.66
C VAL A 98 -46.93 6.00 48.95
N ASP A 99 -47.42 7.18 48.55
CA ASP A 99 -48.71 7.30 47.84
C ASP A 99 -48.69 6.62 46.47
N ARG A 100 -47.57 6.68 45.76
CA ARG A 100 -47.37 5.93 44.51
C ARG A 100 -47.33 4.43 44.73
N ALA A 101 -46.62 3.95 45.76
CA ALA A 101 -46.58 2.53 46.08
C ALA A 101 -47.99 1.99 46.42
N ARG A 102 -48.83 2.79 47.11
CA ARG A 102 -50.24 2.43 47.34
C ARG A 102 -51.06 2.36 46.05
N ALA A 103 -50.79 3.22 45.07
CA ALA A 103 -51.44 3.16 43.77
C ALA A 103 -51.01 1.89 43.01
N GLU A 104 -49.72 1.61 42.97
CA GLU A 104 -49.14 0.42 42.35
C GLU A 104 -49.71 -0.87 42.95
N LEU A 105 -49.87 -0.93 44.27
CA LEU A 105 -50.45 -2.10 44.95
C LEU A 105 -51.91 -2.32 44.55
N ARG A 106 -52.71 -1.24 44.45
CA ARG A 106 -54.11 -1.30 43.98
C ARG A 106 -54.24 -1.75 42.52
N GLU A 107 -53.23 -1.45 41.70
CA GLU A 107 -53.15 -1.87 40.30
C GLU A 107 -52.56 -3.29 40.13
N GLY A 108 -52.20 -3.95 41.23
CA GLY A 108 -51.65 -5.30 41.24
C GLY A 108 -50.17 -5.38 40.86
N TYR A 109 -49.42 -4.30 41.06
CA TYR A 109 -47.96 -4.22 40.87
C TYR A 109 -47.22 -4.35 42.21
N ALA A 110 -47.49 -5.44 42.94
CA ALA A 110 -46.99 -5.64 44.30
C ALA A 110 -45.45 -5.64 44.41
N ALA A 111 -44.75 -6.33 43.51
CA ALA A 111 -43.28 -6.35 43.50
C ALA A 111 -42.68 -4.94 43.32
N ARG A 112 -43.27 -4.12 42.45
CA ARG A 112 -42.85 -2.74 42.19
C ARG A 112 -43.08 -1.86 43.40
N ALA A 113 -44.25 -1.97 44.03
CA ALA A 113 -44.57 -1.25 45.26
C ALA A 113 -43.56 -1.57 46.37
N ALA A 114 -43.19 -2.84 46.56
CA ALA A 114 -42.18 -3.26 47.53
C ALA A 114 -40.79 -2.64 47.25
N SER A 115 -40.35 -2.67 46.00
CA SER A 115 -39.08 -2.06 45.55
C SER A 115 -39.10 -0.54 45.71
N ARG A 116 -40.20 0.12 45.36
CA ARG A 116 -40.36 1.57 45.51
C ARG A 116 -40.25 1.99 46.97
N ILE A 117 -40.90 1.27 47.88
CA ILE A 117 -40.81 1.56 49.30
C ILE A 117 -39.40 1.32 49.81
N GLN A 118 -38.72 0.24 49.36
CA GLN A 118 -37.32 -0.01 49.74
C GLN A 118 -36.43 1.19 49.40
N VAL A 119 -36.58 1.74 48.19
CA VAL A 119 -35.84 2.92 47.75
C VAL A 119 -36.28 4.16 48.54
N ALA A 120 -37.57 4.34 48.80
CA ALA A 120 -38.05 5.46 49.60
C ALA A 120 -37.47 5.43 51.03
N MET A 121 -37.33 4.24 51.62
CA MET A 121 -36.76 4.07 52.96
C MET A 121 -35.29 4.51 53.05
N THR A 122 -34.55 4.59 51.95
CA THR A 122 -33.17 5.13 51.96
C THR A 122 -33.12 6.64 52.19
N LEU A 123 -34.25 7.36 52.10
CA LEU A 123 -34.34 8.77 52.47
C LEU A 123 -34.22 8.97 53.99
N TRP A 124 -34.58 7.96 54.77
CA TRP A 124 -34.48 7.98 56.23
C TRP A 124 -33.05 7.70 56.68
N ARG A 125 -32.47 8.68 57.39
CA ARG A 125 -31.09 8.65 57.93
C ARG A 125 -31.06 8.59 59.46
N GLY A 126 -32.18 8.86 60.12
CA GLY A 126 -32.29 8.85 61.58
C GLY A 126 -33.60 9.46 62.06
N ALA A 127 -33.67 9.79 63.35
CA ALA A 127 -34.79 10.53 63.91
C ALA A 127 -34.82 11.97 63.33
N PRO A 128 -35.96 12.45 62.83
CA PRO A 128 -36.08 13.82 62.32
C PRO A 128 -36.08 14.82 63.48
N LEU A 129 -35.64 16.06 63.20
CA LEU A 129 -35.80 17.21 64.09
C LEU A 129 -35.24 17.04 65.51
N THR A 130 -34.15 16.27 65.69
CA THR A 130 -33.55 16.02 67.01
C THR A 130 -33.16 17.30 67.76
N GLU A 131 -32.75 18.33 67.01
CA GLU A 131 -32.35 19.65 67.51
C GLU A 131 -33.53 20.51 67.98
N LEU A 132 -34.76 20.12 67.65
CA LEU A 132 -36.02 20.81 67.96
C LEU A 132 -36.94 19.92 68.83
N SER A 133 -36.36 19.00 69.60
CA SER A 133 -37.08 18.01 70.39
C SER A 133 -37.93 18.59 71.53
N GLU A 134 -37.68 19.83 71.95
CA GLU A 134 -38.45 20.54 72.98
C GLU A 134 -39.53 21.47 72.40
N TRP A 135 -39.51 21.72 71.08
CA TRP A 135 -40.43 22.66 70.44
C TRP A 135 -41.72 21.93 69.96
N PRO A 136 -42.92 22.23 70.51
CA PRO A 136 -44.11 21.42 70.28
C PRO A 136 -44.50 21.20 68.81
N PRO A 137 -44.42 22.20 67.90
CA PRO A 137 -44.68 21.99 66.47
C PRO A 137 -43.73 20.98 65.81
N ALA A 138 -42.45 20.96 66.20
CA ALA A 138 -41.50 19.98 65.68
C ALA A 138 -41.78 18.57 66.20
N ILE A 139 -42.17 18.42 67.47
CA ILE A 139 -42.59 17.12 68.04
C ILE A 139 -43.78 16.56 67.26
N ALA A 140 -44.77 17.40 66.95
CA ALA A 140 -45.94 17.00 66.17
C ALA A 140 -45.56 16.58 64.74
N ALA A 141 -44.70 17.35 64.07
CA ALA A 141 -44.23 17.04 62.71
C ALA A 141 -43.40 15.74 62.68
N ALA A 142 -42.47 15.57 63.61
CA ALA A 142 -41.66 14.34 63.73
C ALA A 142 -42.54 13.10 63.90
N ARG A 143 -43.55 13.16 64.79
CA ARG A 143 -44.52 12.07 64.99
C ARG A 143 -45.31 11.73 63.72
N GLN A 144 -45.70 12.73 62.93
CA GLN A 144 -46.40 12.50 61.66
C GLN A 144 -45.51 11.77 60.65
N TRP A 145 -44.25 12.16 60.53
CA TRP A 145 -43.31 11.48 59.64
C TRP A 145 -42.96 10.07 60.13
N ASP A 146 -42.79 9.87 61.43
CA ASP A 146 -42.57 8.53 62.00
C ASP A 146 -43.80 7.63 61.73
N ALA A 147 -45.03 8.13 61.91
CA ALA A 147 -46.23 7.38 61.58
C ALA A 147 -46.33 7.04 60.07
N LEU A 148 -45.89 7.94 59.20
CA LEU A 148 -45.82 7.70 57.76
C LEU A 148 -44.76 6.63 57.43
N ARG A 149 -43.60 6.66 58.09
CA ARG A 149 -42.57 5.62 57.98
C ARG A 149 -43.12 4.26 58.38
N GLU A 150 -43.78 4.18 59.53
CA GLU A 150 -44.39 2.94 59.99
C GLU A 150 -45.40 2.40 58.98
N THR A 151 -46.18 3.30 58.37
CA THR A 151 -47.13 2.93 57.32
C THR A 151 -46.44 2.45 56.05
N ALA A 152 -45.28 3.02 55.70
CA ALA A 152 -44.48 2.55 54.56
C ALA A 152 -43.90 1.16 54.82
N GLU A 153 -43.37 0.93 56.03
CA GLU A 153 -42.89 -0.39 56.47
C GLU A 153 -44.01 -1.44 56.38
N ASP A 154 -45.23 -1.13 56.86
CA ASP A 154 -46.39 -2.02 56.77
C ASP A 154 -46.78 -2.31 55.30
N LEU A 155 -46.83 -1.27 54.48
CA LEU A 155 -47.17 -1.37 53.05
C LEU A 155 -46.14 -2.21 52.28
N ARG A 156 -44.86 -2.16 52.68
CA ARG A 156 -43.80 -2.99 52.09
C ARG A 156 -43.99 -4.46 52.43
N LEU A 157 -44.31 -4.80 53.68
CA LEU A 157 -44.61 -6.18 54.08
C LEU A 157 -45.83 -6.72 53.32
N GLU A 158 -46.88 -5.90 53.17
CA GLU A 158 -48.07 -6.26 52.38
C GLU A 158 -47.73 -6.47 50.91
N ALA A 159 -46.91 -5.59 50.34
CA ALA A 159 -46.46 -5.70 48.95
C ALA A 159 -45.59 -6.95 48.72
N LEU A 160 -44.71 -7.31 49.66
CA LEU A 160 -43.91 -8.53 49.59
C LEU A 160 -44.76 -9.79 49.72
N LEU A 161 -45.76 -9.77 50.61
CA LEU A 161 -46.76 -10.83 50.73
C LEU A 161 -47.46 -11.02 49.38
N LEU A 162 -48.08 -9.96 48.83
CA LEU A 162 -48.82 -10.03 47.57
C LEU A 162 -47.95 -10.35 46.34
N ALA A 163 -46.64 -10.09 46.40
CA ALA A 163 -45.66 -10.49 45.40
C ALA A 163 -45.21 -11.96 45.51
N GLY A 164 -45.73 -12.71 46.49
CA GLY A 164 -45.33 -14.10 46.75
C GLY A 164 -43.94 -14.25 47.36
N ARG A 165 -43.31 -13.16 47.83
CA ARG A 165 -41.95 -13.12 48.41
C ARG A 165 -41.98 -13.23 49.94
N SER A 166 -42.88 -14.06 50.45
CA SER A 166 -43.20 -14.11 51.89
C SER A 166 -41.99 -14.51 52.75
N ALA A 167 -41.18 -15.46 52.29
CA ALA A 167 -40.02 -15.95 53.02
C ALA A 167 -38.97 -14.87 53.31
N GLU A 168 -38.79 -13.91 52.39
CA GLU A 168 -37.85 -12.80 52.54
C GLU A 168 -38.30 -11.78 53.59
N ALA A 169 -39.62 -11.65 53.78
CA ALA A 169 -40.21 -10.63 54.63
C ALA A 169 -40.43 -11.10 56.09
N VAL A 170 -40.37 -12.40 56.39
CA VAL A 170 -40.66 -12.93 57.73
C VAL A 170 -39.76 -12.32 58.81
N ALA A 171 -38.45 -12.24 58.56
CA ALA A 171 -37.50 -11.69 59.54
C ALA A 171 -37.69 -10.16 59.73
N GLU A 172 -38.01 -9.44 58.66
CA GLU A 172 -38.32 -8.00 58.71
C GLU A 172 -39.61 -7.78 59.52
N ALA A 173 -40.65 -8.57 59.26
CA ALA A 173 -41.92 -8.50 59.97
C ALA A 173 -41.79 -8.80 61.47
N GLU A 174 -40.99 -9.81 61.85
CA GLU A 174 -40.69 -10.13 63.25
C GLU A 174 -40.02 -8.93 63.95
N HIS A 175 -39.00 -8.35 63.32
CA HIS A 175 -38.28 -7.20 63.88
C HIS A 175 -39.20 -5.99 64.06
N LEU A 176 -40.04 -5.69 63.06
CA LEU A 176 -40.96 -4.55 63.10
C LEU A 176 -42.09 -4.75 64.11
N ALA A 177 -42.66 -5.95 64.21
CA ALA A 177 -43.67 -6.28 65.21
C ALA A 177 -43.10 -6.16 66.64
N GLY A 178 -41.84 -6.58 66.86
CA GLY A 178 -41.16 -6.43 68.14
C GLY A 178 -40.92 -4.98 68.56
N ARG A 179 -40.69 -4.06 67.61
CA ARG A 179 -40.49 -2.62 67.88
C ARG A 179 -41.77 -1.88 68.25
N THR A 180 -42.91 -2.33 67.72
CA THR A 180 -44.22 -1.72 67.95
C THR A 180 -45.20 -2.81 68.41
N PRO A 181 -45.04 -3.31 69.65
CA PRO A 181 -45.77 -4.50 70.12
C PRO A 181 -47.29 -4.33 70.10
N TYR A 182 -47.79 -3.10 70.22
CA TYR A 182 -49.24 -2.80 70.26
C TYR A 182 -49.87 -2.53 68.88
N ARG A 183 -49.08 -2.56 67.79
CA ARG A 183 -49.59 -2.28 66.44
C ARG A 183 -50.08 -3.57 65.78
N GLU A 184 -51.32 -3.94 66.06
CA GLU A 184 -51.93 -5.21 65.61
C GLU A 184 -51.76 -5.52 64.11
N PRO A 185 -51.89 -4.55 63.18
CA PRO A 185 -51.69 -4.82 61.74
C PRO A 185 -50.34 -5.45 61.39
N ARG A 186 -49.26 -5.14 62.11
CA ARG A 186 -47.93 -5.72 61.89
C ARG A 186 -47.87 -7.19 62.27
N TRP A 187 -48.51 -7.55 63.37
CA TRP A 187 -48.62 -8.93 63.82
C TRP A 187 -49.48 -9.75 62.86
N ALA A 188 -50.58 -9.16 62.35
CA ALA A 188 -51.39 -9.77 61.30
C ALA A 188 -50.58 -10.04 60.03
N LEU A 189 -49.80 -9.06 59.56
CA LEU A 189 -48.91 -9.23 58.39
C LEU A 189 -47.85 -10.31 58.64
N TRP A 190 -47.22 -10.34 59.82
CA TRP A 190 -46.24 -11.36 60.18
C TRP A 190 -46.84 -12.78 60.17
N ALA A 191 -48.02 -12.95 60.77
CA ALA A 191 -48.73 -14.23 60.76
C ALA A 191 -49.10 -14.65 59.33
N ARG A 192 -49.60 -13.73 58.50
CA ARG A 192 -49.92 -14.00 57.08
C ARG A 192 -48.69 -14.40 56.28
N LEU A 193 -47.54 -13.76 56.50
CA LEU A 193 -46.27 -14.08 55.86
C LEU A 193 -45.77 -15.48 56.25
N LEU A 194 -45.85 -15.84 57.53
CA LEU A 194 -45.51 -17.18 58.02
C LEU A 194 -46.44 -18.25 57.41
N TYR A 195 -47.74 -17.98 57.37
CA TYR A 195 -48.71 -18.88 56.76
C TYR A 195 -48.44 -19.10 55.27
N ALA A 196 -48.22 -18.01 54.51
CA ALA A 196 -47.89 -18.07 53.09
C ALA A 196 -46.54 -18.77 52.81
N ALA A 197 -45.62 -18.78 53.79
CA ALA A 197 -44.38 -19.55 53.72
C ALA A 197 -44.54 -21.03 54.15
N GLY A 198 -45.77 -21.52 54.33
CA GLY A 198 -46.07 -22.89 54.75
C GLY A 198 -45.88 -23.17 56.24
N ARG A 199 -45.68 -22.13 57.07
CA ARG A 199 -45.39 -22.24 58.51
C ARG A 199 -46.62 -21.94 59.37
N GLN A 200 -47.70 -22.71 59.16
CA GLN A 200 -48.99 -22.50 59.83
C GLN A 200 -48.89 -22.47 61.37
N ALA A 201 -48.15 -23.42 61.96
CA ALA A 201 -47.99 -23.50 63.42
C ALA A 201 -47.32 -22.25 64.00
N ASP A 202 -46.31 -21.71 63.30
CA ASP A 202 -45.62 -20.49 63.72
C ASP A 202 -46.53 -19.27 63.60
N ALA A 203 -47.36 -19.19 62.55
CA ALA A 203 -48.33 -18.11 62.38
C ALA A 203 -49.33 -18.06 63.55
N LEU A 204 -49.85 -19.20 63.98
CA LEU A 204 -50.74 -19.30 65.16
C LEU A 204 -49.99 -18.94 66.46
N ALA A 205 -48.73 -19.35 66.60
CA ALA A 205 -47.92 -19.02 67.75
C ALA A 205 -47.68 -17.50 67.87
N VAL A 206 -47.51 -16.80 66.75
CA VAL A 206 -47.40 -15.34 66.69
C VAL A 206 -48.67 -14.65 67.18
N LEU A 207 -49.85 -15.08 66.71
CA LEU A 207 -51.13 -14.50 67.15
C LEU A 207 -51.40 -14.78 68.65
N ALA A 208 -51.10 -16.00 69.12
CA ALA A 208 -51.19 -16.35 70.52
C ALA A 208 -50.20 -15.58 71.42
N ARG A 209 -49.03 -15.21 70.88
CA ARG A 209 -48.06 -14.33 71.56
C ARG A 209 -48.61 -12.92 71.67
N GLN A 210 -49.14 -12.36 70.59
CA GLN A 210 -49.67 -11.00 70.61
C GLN A 210 -50.86 -10.86 71.56
N ARG A 211 -51.79 -11.82 71.57
CA ARG A 211 -52.91 -11.85 72.52
C ARG A 211 -52.44 -11.73 73.96
N ARG A 212 -51.37 -12.45 74.33
CA ARG A 212 -50.76 -12.34 75.66
C ARG A 212 -50.18 -10.95 75.92
N VAL A 213 -49.44 -10.38 74.96
CA VAL A 213 -48.89 -9.02 75.09
C VAL A 213 -50.01 -7.99 75.33
N LEU A 214 -51.10 -8.04 74.56
CA LEU A 214 -52.23 -7.12 74.72
C LEU A 214 -52.96 -7.31 76.05
N ALA A 215 -53.21 -8.55 76.46
CA ALA A 215 -53.88 -8.87 77.72
C ALA A 215 -53.02 -8.48 78.93
N ASP A 216 -51.73 -8.82 78.93
CA ASP A 216 -50.82 -8.62 80.06
C ASP A 216 -50.43 -7.15 80.23
N GLU A 217 -50.21 -6.41 79.14
CA GLU A 217 -49.70 -5.02 79.20
C GLU A 217 -50.79 -3.95 79.10
N LEU A 218 -51.88 -4.22 78.38
CA LEU A 218 -52.96 -3.25 78.14
C LEU A 218 -54.32 -3.68 78.71
N GLY A 219 -54.50 -4.94 79.09
CA GLY A 219 -55.76 -5.47 79.60
C GLY A 219 -56.89 -5.49 78.56
N ILE A 220 -56.53 -5.57 77.28
CA ILE A 220 -57.49 -5.57 76.16
C ILE A 220 -57.40 -6.87 75.37
N ASP A 221 -58.52 -7.23 74.73
CA ASP A 221 -58.57 -8.35 73.79
C ASP A 221 -58.10 -7.92 72.38
N PRO A 222 -57.63 -8.87 71.54
CA PRO A 222 -57.31 -8.64 70.13
C PRO A 222 -58.46 -8.04 69.32
N SER A 223 -58.14 -7.27 68.29
CA SER A 223 -59.15 -6.73 67.37
C SER A 223 -59.92 -7.84 66.62
N PRO A 224 -61.15 -7.56 66.16
CA PRO A 224 -61.92 -8.52 65.36
C PRO A 224 -61.17 -9.03 64.13
N GLU A 225 -60.45 -8.14 63.42
CA GLU A 225 -59.69 -8.50 62.23
C GLU A 225 -58.61 -9.55 62.51
N LEU A 226 -57.99 -9.47 63.69
CA LEU A 226 -56.93 -10.38 64.11
C LEU A 226 -57.47 -11.71 64.61
N ALA A 227 -58.61 -11.69 65.32
CA ALA A 227 -59.33 -12.89 65.70
C ALA A 227 -59.84 -13.66 64.47
N ASP A 228 -60.39 -12.94 63.48
CA ASP A 228 -60.83 -13.52 62.20
C ASP A 228 -59.67 -14.12 61.41
N LEU A 229 -58.49 -13.50 61.45
CA LEU A 229 -57.28 -14.06 60.86
C LEU A 229 -56.86 -15.38 61.51
N GLU A 230 -56.90 -15.48 62.85
CA GLU A 230 -56.59 -16.73 63.56
C GLU A 230 -57.54 -17.85 63.14
N VAL A 231 -58.85 -17.56 63.09
CA VAL A 231 -59.88 -18.50 62.64
C VAL A 231 -59.65 -18.90 61.18
N ALA A 232 -59.32 -17.95 60.31
CA ALA A 232 -59.03 -18.24 58.91
C ALA A 232 -57.79 -19.14 58.76
N ILE A 233 -56.73 -18.92 59.54
CA ILE A 233 -55.51 -19.74 59.51
C ILE A 233 -55.82 -21.16 60.00
N LEU A 234 -56.65 -21.32 61.05
CA LEU A 234 -57.08 -22.63 61.53
C LEU A 234 -57.90 -23.39 60.48
N ASN A 235 -58.77 -22.68 59.76
CA ASN A 235 -59.68 -23.26 58.78
C ASN A 235 -59.13 -23.30 57.35
N GLN A 236 -57.90 -22.83 57.11
CA GLN A 236 -57.29 -22.70 55.79
C GLN A 236 -58.19 -21.93 54.80
N GLY A 237 -58.73 -20.80 55.26
CA GLY A 237 -59.70 -20.02 54.48
C GLY A 237 -59.15 -19.52 53.13
N ALA A 238 -59.99 -19.55 52.09
CA ALA A 238 -59.60 -19.24 50.70
C ALA A 238 -59.02 -17.83 50.49
N TRP A 239 -59.37 -16.85 51.33
CA TRP A 239 -58.81 -15.48 51.23
C TRP A 239 -57.38 -15.36 51.79
N LEU A 240 -56.84 -16.42 52.40
CA LEU A 240 -55.42 -16.55 52.75
C LEU A 240 -54.56 -17.04 51.59
N GLU A 241 -55.17 -17.48 50.48
CA GLU A 241 -54.42 -17.82 49.28
C GLU A 241 -53.78 -16.55 48.70
N VAL A 242 -52.45 -16.51 48.80
CA VAL A 242 -51.64 -15.45 48.22
C VAL A 242 -51.17 -15.94 46.85
N PRO A 243 -51.10 -15.07 45.83
CA PRO A 243 -50.51 -15.45 44.55
C PRO A 243 -49.12 -16.06 44.80
N THR A 244 -48.92 -17.31 44.40
CA THR A 244 -47.58 -17.91 44.36
C THR A 244 -46.69 -17.04 43.48
N ALA A 245 -45.48 -16.74 43.96
CA ALA A 245 -44.50 -16.05 43.13
C ALA A 245 -44.39 -16.79 41.79
N VAL A 246 -44.70 -16.10 40.70
CA VAL A 246 -44.54 -16.65 39.35
C VAL A 246 -43.08 -17.05 39.24
N ALA A 247 -42.81 -18.33 38.99
CA ALA A 247 -41.46 -18.83 38.79
C ALA A 247 -40.79 -17.99 37.69
N PRO A 248 -39.49 -17.67 37.80
CA PRO A 248 -38.78 -17.00 36.73
C PRO A 248 -38.95 -17.81 35.45
N LEU A 249 -39.34 -17.15 34.37
CA LEU A 249 -39.62 -17.80 33.09
C LEU A 249 -38.38 -18.55 32.60
N ASP A 250 -38.53 -19.83 32.28
CA ASP A 250 -37.43 -20.71 31.88
C ASP A 250 -36.70 -20.25 30.61
N SER A 251 -37.31 -19.38 29.79
CA SER A 251 -36.64 -18.79 28.62
C SER A 251 -37.23 -17.44 28.20
N CYS A 252 -36.37 -16.51 27.79
CA CYS A 252 -36.76 -15.23 27.18
C CYS A 252 -37.49 -15.48 25.85
N PRO A 253 -38.66 -14.86 25.59
CA PRO A 253 -39.40 -15.07 24.35
C PRO A 253 -38.77 -14.34 23.15
N TRP A 254 -37.91 -13.35 23.39
CA TRP A 254 -37.18 -12.63 22.34
C TRP A 254 -35.73 -13.14 22.23
N PRO A 255 -35.28 -13.60 21.05
CA PRO A 255 -33.95 -14.18 20.86
C PRO A 255 -32.82 -13.14 20.86
N GLY A 256 -33.13 -11.86 21.01
CA GLY A 256 -32.18 -10.75 20.95
C GLY A 256 -31.77 -10.44 19.50
N LEU A 257 -30.47 -10.34 19.25
CA LEU A 257 -29.90 -10.07 17.93
C LEU A 257 -29.94 -11.26 16.96
N LEU A 258 -30.17 -12.47 17.48
CA LEU A 258 -30.24 -13.69 16.67
C LEU A 258 -31.60 -13.77 15.92
N PRO A 259 -31.63 -14.37 14.72
CA PRO A 259 -32.89 -14.67 14.06
C PRO A 259 -33.70 -15.69 14.87
N TYR A 260 -35.01 -15.74 14.64
CA TYR A 260 -35.83 -16.84 15.13
C TYR A 260 -35.52 -18.10 14.31
N GLU A 261 -35.41 -19.24 14.98
CA GLU A 261 -35.14 -20.55 14.36
C GLU A 261 -36.45 -21.33 14.11
N PRO A 262 -36.43 -22.43 13.35
CA PRO A 262 -37.63 -23.24 13.12
C PRO A 262 -38.30 -23.74 14.41
N ALA A 263 -37.52 -23.98 15.48
CA ALA A 263 -38.03 -24.36 16.79
C ALA A 263 -38.81 -23.24 17.49
N ASP A 264 -38.60 -21.99 17.09
CA ASP A 264 -39.27 -20.82 17.67
C ASP A 264 -40.58 -20.45 16.93
N ALA A 265 -41.09 -21.32 16.05
CA ALA A 265 -42.29 -21.07 15.24
C ALA A 265 -43.49 -20.60 16.09
N GLU A 266 -43.62 -21.15 17.29
CA GLU A 266 -44.68 -20.80 18.25
C GLU A 266 -44.51 -19.43 18.91
N ARG A 267 -43.34 -18.81 18.78
CA ARG A 267 -43.00 -17.50 19.33
C ARG A 267 -42.91 -16.41 18.26
N PHE A 268 -43.13 -16.77 16.99
CA PHE A 268 -43.01 -15.88 15.84
C PHE A 268 -44.38 -15.33 15.40
N PHE A 269 -44.61 -14.03 15.63
CA PHE A 269 -45.91 -13.38 15.42
C PHE A 269 -45.87 -12.23 14.42
N GLY A 270 -47.05 -11.79 13.98
CA GLY A 270 -47.26 -10.54 13.27
C GLY A 270 -46.96 -10.55 11.76
N ARG A 271 -46.56 -11.70 11.20
CA ARG A 271 -46.17 -11.88 9.78
C ARG A 271 -47.06 -12.87 9.01
N ASP A 272 -48.26 -13.13 9.50
CA ASP A 272 -49.15 -14.17 8.93
C ASP A 272 -49.45 -13.94 7.44
N ALA A 273 -49.77 -12.69 7.07
CA ALA A 273 -50.07 -12.34 5.68
C ALA A 273 -48.86 -12.50 4.75
N GLU A 274 -47.66 -12.14 5.21
CA GLU A 274 -46.43 -12.32 4.43
C GLU A 274 -46.02 -13.78 4.32
N ILE A 275 -46.23 -14.57 5.38
CA ILE A 275 -46.04 -16.03 5.35
C ILE A 275 -46.96 -16.65 4.30
N ASP A 276 -48.26 -16.34 4.35
CA ASP A 276 -49.24 -16.87 3.40
C ASP A 276 -48.89 -16.47 1.96
N GLY A 277 -48.49 -15.22 1.73
CA GLY A 277 -48.05 -14.73 0.42
C GLY A 277 -46.79 -15.44 -0.10
N CYS A 278 -45.82 -15.69 0.77
CA CYS A 278 -44.61 -16.44 0.43
C CYS A 278 -44.91 -17.91 0.10
N LEU A 279 -45.79 -18.56 0.87
CA LEU A 279 -46.22 -19.95 0.64
C LEU A 279 -46.98 -20.08 -0.69
N ALA A 280 -47.88 -19.13 -0.97
CA ALA A 280 -48.59 -19.08 -2.25
C ALA A 280 -47.62 -18.94 -3.43
N ARG A 281 -46.65 -18.03 -3.32
CA ARG A 281 -45.63 -17.85 -4.36
C ARG A 281 -44.77 -19.10 -4.56
N LEU A 282 -44.29 -19.70 -3.47
CA LEU A 282 -43.46 -20.91 -3.53
C LEU A 282 -44.21 -22.07 -4.20
N LYS A 283 -45.52 -22.19 -3.97
CA LYS A 283 -46.38 -23.19 -4.60
C LYS A 283 -46.52 -22.99 -6.11
N GLU A 284 -46.49 -21.74 -6.60
CA GLU A 284 -46.63 -21.42 -8.02
C GLU A 284 -45.34 -21.61 -8.82
N SER A 285 -44.19 -21.24 -8.25
CA SER A 285 -42.92 -21.16 -8.97
C SER A 285 -41.89 -22.24 -8.59
N ALA A 286 -42.14 -23.00 -7.52
CA ALA A 286 -41.15 -23.87 -6.85
C ALA A 286 -39.86 -23.15 -6.41
N ALA A 287 -39.85 -21.81 -6.46
CA ALA A 287 -38.73 -20.97 -6.10
C ALA A 287 -39.25 -19.67 -5.48
N LEU A 288 -38.76 -19.31 -4.30
CA LEU A 288 -39.06 -18.06 -3.62
C LEU A 288 -37.76 -17.28 -3.46
N VAL A 289 -37.75 -16.01 -3.86
CA VAL A 289 -36.65 -15.10 -3.59
C VAL A 289 -37.15 -14.00 -2.66
N LEU A 290 -36.89 -14.16 -1.37
CA LEU A 290 -37.32 -13.26 -0.31
C LEU A 290 -36.32 -12.13 -0.14
N VAL A 291 -36.74 -10.91 -0.45
CA VAL A 291 -35.87 -9.74 -0.50
C VAL A 291 -36.42 -8.61 0.34
N GLY A 292 -35.57 -7.78 0.94
CA GLY A 292 -36.00 -6.66 1.76
C GLY A 292 -34.83 -5.93 2.42
N GLY A 293 -35.11 -4.78 3.01
CA GLY A 293 -34.12 -3.98 3.73
C GLY A 293 -33.43 -4.79 4.84
N SER A 294 -32.25 -4.34 5.28
CA SER A 294 -31.63 -4.94 6.47
C SER A 294 -32.57 -4.85 7.67
N GLY A 295 -32.51 -5.81 8.60
CA GLY A 295 -33.31 -5.81 9.83
C GLY A 295 -34.85 -5.86 9.67
N THR A 296 -35.40 -6.18 8.50
CA THR A 296 -36.86 -6.37 8.32
C THR A 296 -37.37 -7.75 8.75
N GLY A 297 -36.47 -8.64 9.20
CA GLY A 297 -36.81 -9.97 9.70
C GLY A 297 -36.85 -11.08 8.64
N LYS A 298 -36.11 -10.94 7.52
CA LYS A 298 -36.11 -11.92 6.42
C LYS A 298 -35.70 -13.32 6.85
N SER A 299 -34.56 -13.45 7.53
CA SER A 299 -34.06 -14.74 8.01
C SER A 299 -35.04 -15.37 9.00
N SER A 300 -35.57 -14.59 9.97
CA SER A 300 -36.62 -15.07 10.89
C SER A 300 -37.90 -15.52 10.17
N LEU A 301 -38.34 -14.81 9.14
CA LEU A 301 -39.52 -15.21 8.35
C LEU A 301 -39.27 -16.50 7.57
N ALA A 302 -38.09 -16.66 6.97
CA ALA A 302 -37.74 -17.90 6.26
C ALA A 302 -37.65 -19.09 7.24
N ARG A 303 -36.94 -18.91 8.36
CA ARG A 303 -36.64 -19.97 9.33
C ARG A 303 -37.80 -20.32 10.26
N ALA A 304 -38.46 -19.35 10.89
CA ALA A 304 -39.53 -19.60 11.85
C ALA A 304 -40.94 -19.47 11.22
N GLY A 305 -41.07 -18.71 10.14
CA GLY A 305 -42.33 -18.53 9.42
C GLY A 305 -42.58 -19.64 8.39
N LEU A 306 -41.66 -19.83 7.44
CA LEU A 306 -41.87 -20.69 6.28
C LEU A 306 -41.50 -22.15 6.54
N VAL A 307 -40.28 -22.42 6.99
CA VAL A 307 -39.77 -23.80 7.18
C VAL A 307 -40.73 -24.70 7.98
N PRO A 308 -41.27 -24.28 9.14
CA PRO A 308 -42.15 -25.13 9.94
C PRO A 308 -43.47 -25.51 9.23
N ARG A 309 -43.89 -24.72 8.23
CA ARG A 309 -45.11 -24.95 7.43
C ARG A 309 -44.85 -25.76 6.16
N LEU A 310 -43.59 -25.90 5.77
CA LEU A 310 -43.17 -26.53 4.52
C LEU A 310 -42.62 -27.95 4.71
N GLY A 311 -42.17 -28.30 5.92
CA GLY A 311 -41.64 -29.62 6.26
C GLY A 311 -40.11 -29.67 6.32
N PRO A 312 -39.49 -30.86 6.19
CA PRO A 312 -38.03 -31.01 6.29
C PRO A 312 -37.28 -30.10 5.30
N SER A 313 -36.39 -29.27 5.84
CA SER A 313 -35.60 -28.31 5.06
C SER A 313 -34.12 -28.41 5.38
N SER A 314 -33.29 -28.09 4.40
CA SER A 314 -31.86 -27.85 4.54
C SER A 314 -31.63 -26.34 4.51
N ILE A 315 -31.18 -25.77 5.63
CA ILE A 315 -30.88 -24.32 5.72
C ILE A 315 -29.37 -24.16 5.63
N ILE A 316 -28.91 -23.37 4.66
CA ILE A 316 -27.50 -23.07 4.46
C ILE A 316 -27.28 -21.57 4.37
N THR A 317 -26.05 -21.15 4.66
CA THR A 317 -25.58 -19.79 4.45
C THR A 317 -24.28 -19.89 3.63
N PRO A 318 -24.21 -19.39 2.38
CA PRO A 318 -23.15 -19.73 1.43
C PRO A 318 -21.71 -19.48 1.91
N GLY A 319 -21.44 -18.31 2.51
CA GLY A 319 -20.08 -17.97 2.96
C GLY A 319 -19.06 -17.82 1.82
N PRO A 320 -17.75 -17.95 2.12
CA PRO A 320 -16.67 -17.77 1.14
C PRO A 320 -16.53 -18.94 0.15
N ASP A 321 -16.91 -20.16 0.54
CA ASP A 321 -16.96 -21.35 -0.33
C ASP A 321 -18.44 -21.79 -0.51
N PRO A 322 -19.16 -21.16 -1.45
CA PRO A 322 -20.59 -21.37 -1.59
C PRO A 322 -20.92 -22.78 -2.11
N VAL A 323 -20.05 -23.38 -2.92
CA VAL A 323 -20.30 -24.72 -3.49
C VAL A 323 -20.18 -25.78 -2.41
N ALA A 324 -19.14 -25.73 -1.55
CA ALA A 324 -19.01 -26.65 -0.44
C ALA A 324 -20.18 -26.57 0.56
N SER A 325 -20.84 -25.41 0.66
CA SER A 325 -22.05 -25.26 1.50
C SER A 325 -23.24 -26.13 1.04
N LEU A 326 -23.22 -26.63 -0.19
CA LEU A 326 -24.23 -27.53 -0.75
C LEU A 326 -23.90 -29.03 -0.55
N ASP A 327 -22.71 -29.36 -0.06
CA ASP A 327 -22.29 -30.74 0.10
C ASP A 327 -23.06 -31.47 1.21
N GLY A 328 -23.43 -32.72 0.94
CA GLY A 328 -24.14 -33.57 1.91
C GLY A 328 -25.60 -33.18 2.19
N LEU A 329 -26.16 -32.21 1.44
CA LEU A 329 -27.57 -31.85 1.55
C LEU A 329 -28.47 -32.97 1.00
N ASP A 330 -29.56 -33.24 1.71
CA ASP A 330 -30.60 -34.19 1.27
C ASP A 330 -31.43 -33.56 0.13
N PRO A 331 -31.37 -34.10 -1.10
CA PRO A 331 -32.04 -33.51 -2.25
C PRO A 331 -33.57 -33.52 -2.12
N SER A 332 -34.14 -34.37 -1.26
CA SER A 332 -35.58 -34.42 -1.03
C SER A 332 -36.11 -33.26 -0.17
N ARG A 333 -35.23 -32.54 0.53
CA ARG A 333 -35.61 -31.45 1.45
C ARG A 333 -35.68 -30.12 0.73
N ILE A 334 -36.49 -29.20 1.25
CA ILE A 334 -36.54 -27.83 0.73
C ILE A 334 -35.21 -27.13 1.03
N LEU A 335 -34.62 -26.49 0.03
CA LEU A 335 -33.36 -25.78 0.18
C LEU A 335 -33.62 -24.33 0.54
N VAL A 336 -33.19 -23.91 1.73
CA VAL A 336 -33.22 -22.51 2.16
C VAL A 336 -31.80 -21.97 2.15
N VAL A 337 -31.51 -21.07 1.20
CA VAL A 337 -30.26 -20.32 1.15
C VAL A 337 -30.49 -18.98 1.83
N ASP A 338 -30.06 -18.89 3.09
CA ASP A 338 -30.09 -17.65 3.84
C ASP A 338 -28.85 -16.80 3.50
N GLN A 339 -29.00 -15.47 3.50
CA GLN A 339 -27.95 -14.53 3.09
C GLN A 339 -27.30 -14.86 1.73
N ALA A 340 -28.11 -15.06 0.70
CA ALA A 340 -27.62 -15.40 -0.65
C ALA A 340 -26.67 -14.34 -1.24
N GLU A 341 -26.70 -13.09 -0.74
CA GLU A 341 -25.71 -12.07 -1.10
C GLU A 341 -24.27 -12.41 -0.68
N GLU A 342 -24.05 -13.35 0.25
CA GLU A 342 -22.70 -13.78 0.62
C GLU A 342 -21.94 -14.39 -0.55
N VAL A 343 -22.64 -14.98 -1.53
CA VAL A 343 -22.02 -15.50 -2.76
C VAL A 343 -21.29 -14.41 -3.53
N VAL A 344 -21.86 -13.20 -3.61
CA VAL A 344 -21.25 -12.09 -4.37
C VAL A 344 -20.36 -11.20 -3.51
N THR A 345 -20.48 -11.28 -2.18
CA THR A 345 -19.74 -10.42 -1.24
C THR A 345 -18.57 -11.12 -0.55
N GLN A 346 -18.56 -12.46 -0.43
CA GLN A 346 -17.52 -13.22 0.29
C GLN A 346 -16.76 -14.22 -0.58
N CYS A 347 -17.37 -14.78 -1.64
CA CYS A 347 -16.67 -15.67 -2.56
C CYS A 347 -15.88 -14.84 -3.58
N GLU A 348 -14.59 -15.10 -3.78
CA GLU A 348 -13.77 -14.36 -4.74
C GLU A 348 -13.83 -14.94 -6.16
N ARG A 349 -13.99 -16.26 -6.30
CA ARG A 349 -13.93 -16.94 -7.60
C ARG A 349 -15.25 -16.88 -8.35
N GLU A 350 -15.26 -16.21 -9.50
CA GLU A 350 -16.45 -16.09 -10.34
C GLU A 350 -17.03 -17.44 -10.79
N GLU A 351 -16.15 -18.42 -11.03
CA GLU A 351 -16.55 -19.78 -11.40
C GLU A 351 -17.39 -20.47 -10.31
N ASP A 352 -17.03 -20.31 -9.03
CA ASP A 352 -17.77 -20.89 -7.91
C ASP A 352 -19.11 -20.19 -7.71
N ARG A 353 -19.16 -18.87 -7.90
CA ARG A 353 -20.42 -18.12 -7.85
C ARG A 353 -21.41 -18.64 -8.90
N GLN A 354 -20.93 -18.87 -10.13
CA GLN A 354 -21.75 -19.41 -11.20
C GLN A 354 -22.19 -20.85 -10.91
N ALA A 355 -21.25 -21.72 -10.52
CA ALA A 355 -21.53 -23.12 -10.20
C ALA A 355 -22.56 -23.25 -9.06
N PHE A 356 -22.48 -22.39 -8.05
CA PHE A 356 -23.44 -22.35 -6.95
C PHE A 356 -24.87 -22.06 -7.45
N PHE A 357 -25.08 -20.99 -8.22
CA PHE A 357 -26.42 -20.66 -8.71
C PHE A 357 -26.98 -21.69 -9.69
N GLU A 358 -26.11 -22.35 -10.46
CA GLU A 358 -26.49 -23.49 -11.30
C GLU A 358 -26.97 -24.69 -10.47
N ALA A 359 -26.24 -25.04 -9.40
CA ALA A 359 -26.61 -26.11 -8.48
C ALA A 359 -27.91 -25.81 -7.73
N VAL A 360 -28.07 -24.57 -7.22
CA VAL A 360 -29.29 -24.13 -6.55
C VAL A 360 -30.50 -24.21 -7.49
N ARG A 361 -30.37 -23.76 -8.75
CA ARG A 361 -31.45 -23.87 -9.73
C ARG A 361 -31.77 -25.32 -10.09
N GLY A 362 -30.75 -26.18 -10.10
CA GLY A 362 -30.86 -27.61 -10.38
C GLY A 362 -31.41 -28.44 -9.22
N HIS A 363 -31.59 -27.84 -8.04
CA HIS A 363 -32.07 -28.55 -6.85
C HIS A 363 -33.49 -29.13 -7.09
N PRO A 364 -33.73 -30.43 -6.79
CA PRO A 364 -34.97 -31.10 -7.20
C PRO A 364 -36.19 -30.73 -6.35
N SER A 365 -35.99 -30.28 -5.10
CA SER A 365 -37.03 -29.74 -4.23
C SER A 365 -37.08 -28.20 -4.27
N PRO A 366 -38.20 -27.57 -3.85
CA PRO A 366 -38.35 -26.13 -3.87
C PRO A 366 -37.22 -25.38 -3.16
N VAL A 367 -36.90 -24.19 -3.68
CA VAL A 367 -35.77 -23.37 -3.19
C VAL A 367 -36.27 -22.04 -2.64
N ILE A 368 -35.73 -21.62 -1.50
CA ILE A 368 -35.94 -20.29 -0.92
C ILE A 368 -34.58 -19.58 -0.86
N LEU A 369 -34.42 -18.51 -1.64
CA LEU A 369 -33.28 -17.60 -1.57
C LEU A 369 -33.66 -16.40 -0.71
N VAL A 370 -32.94 -16.14 0.37
CA VAL A 370 -33.12 -14.94 1.19
C VAL A 370 -31.98 -13.99 0.91
N ALA A 371 -32.29 -12.79 0.43
CA ALA A 371 -31.27 -11.82 0.04
C ALA A 371 -31.58 -10.38 0.49
N ARG A 372 -30.54 -9.53 0.57
CA ARG A 372 -30.74 -8.09 0.75
C ARG A 372 -31.15 -7.40 -0.55
N ALA A 373 -32.01 -6.38 -0.41
CA ALA A 373 -32.51 -5.59 -1.55
C ALA A 373 -31.43 -4.79 -2.28
N ASP A 374 -30.40 -4.31 -1.57
CA ASP A 374 -29.28 -3.54 -2.11
C ASP A 374 -28.27 -4.39 -2.91
N LYS A 375 -28.42 -5.72 -2.90
CA LYS A 375 -27.57 -6.67 -3.64
C LYS A 375 -28.26 -7.32 -4.83
N LEU A 376 -29.50 -6.92 -5.11
CA LEU A 376 -30.28 -7.46 -6.24
C LEU A 376 -29.60 -7.25 -7.59
N ASP A 377 -28.99 -6.09 -7.82
CA ASP A 377 -28.29 -5.78 -9.08
C ASP A 377 -27.16 -6.80 -9.33
N GLN A 378 -26.30 -7.01 -8.32
CA GLN A 378 -25.19 -7.98 -8.37
C GLN A 378 -25.68 -9.43 -8.53
N LEU A 379 -26.75 -9.81 -7.82
CA LEU A 379 -27.33 -11.15 -7.95
C LEU A 379 -27.97 -11.38 -9.32
N SER A 380 -28.57 -10.34 -9.91
CA SER A 380 -29.22 -10.41 -11.23
C SER A 380 -28.24 -10.52 -12.40
N ALA A 381 -26.95 -10.24 -12.17
CA ALA A 381 -25.89 -10.43 -13.17
C ALA A 381 -25.70 -11.93 -13.54
N TYR A 382 -26.12 -12.85 -12.68
CA TYR A 382 -26.04 -14.29 -12.91
C TYR A 382 -27.33 -14.79 -13.60
N PRO A 383 -27.28 -15.33 -14.83
CA PRO A 383 -28.48 -15.69 -15.59
C PRO A 383 -29.40 -16.68 -14.87
N THR A 384 -28.84 -17.70 -14.20
CA THR A 384 -29.59 -18.69 -13.42
C THR A 384 -30.27 -18.08 -12.20
N CYS A 385 -29.63 -17.13 -11.52
CA CYS A 385 -30.21 -16.40 -10.39
C CYS A 385 -31.30 -15.42 -10.87
N ALA A 386 -31.07 -14.71 -11.98
CA ALA A 386 -32.06 -13.82 -12.61
C ALA A 386 -33.36 -14.56 -12.97
N MET A 387 -33.28 -15.82 -13.40
CA MET A 387 -34.47 -16.66 -13.64
C MET A 387 -35.25 -16.95 -12.35
N LEU A 388 -34.57 -17.25 -11.25
CA LEU A 388 -35.21 -17.48 -9.94
C LEU A 388 -35.87 -16.19 -9.44
N LEU A 389 -35.18 -15.05 -9.56
CA LEU A 389 -35.71 -13.72 -9.25
C LEU A 389 -36.99 -13.42 -10.03
N ASN A 390 -36.98 -13.58 -11.36
CA ASN A 390 -38.14 -13.27 -12.20
C ASN A 390 -39.40 -14.10 -11.87
N ARG A 391 -39.23 -15.33 -11.36
CA ARG A 391 -40.35 -16.22 -11.02
C ARG A 391 -40.79 -16.11 -9.57
N GLY A 392 -39.83 -15.90 -8.66
CA GLY A 392 -40.02 -16.10 -7.23
C GLY A 392 -39.93 -14.86 -6.36
N LEU A 393 -39.68 -13.67 -6.93
CA LEU A 393 -39.41 -12.47 -6.12
C LEU A 393 -40.59 -12.08 -5.22
N PHE A 394 -40.31 -12.01 -3.91
CA PHE A 394 -41.20 -11.48 -2.88
C PHE A 394 -40.45 -10.40 -2.09
N VAL A 395 -40.94 -9.17 -2.15
CA VAL A 395 -40.35 -8.04 -1.40
C VAL A 395 -41.01 -7.94 -0.04
N LEU A 396 -40.29 -8.27 1.02
CA LEU A 396 -40.74 -8.21 2.40
C LEU A 396 -40.83 -6.75 2.88
N PRO A 397 -42.03 -6.22 3.17
CA PRO A 397 -42.17 -4.88 3.71
C PRO A 397 -41.65 -4.79 5.16
N ALA A 398 -41.29 -3.57 5.57
CA ALA A 398 -41.08 -3.29 6.99
C ALA A 398 -42.35 -3.62 7.79
N LEU A 399 -42.17 -4.12 9.01
CA LEU A 399 -43.32 -4.48 9.85
C LEU A 399 -44.04 -3.21 10.31
N GLY A 400 -45.32 -3.09 9.96
CA GLY A 400 -46.15 -1.95 10.38
C GLY A 400 -46.44 -1.95 11.89
N GLU A 401 -46.97 -0.84 12.39
CA GLU A 401 -47.27 -0.65 13.81
C GLU A 401 -48.19 -1.75 14.40
N ALA A 402 -49.24 -2.15 13.65
CA ALA A 402 -50.13 -3.23 14.09
C ALA A 402 -49.39 -4.56 14.24
N GLY A 403 -48.45 -4.84 13.33
CA GLY A 403 -47.58 -6.02 13.42
C GLY A 403 -46.62 -5.94 14.60
N LEU A 404 -45.97 -4.80 14.82
CA LEU A 404 -45.09 -4.55 15.96
C LEU A 404 -45.83 -4.72 17.30
N ARG A 405 -47.05 -4.17 17.42
CA ARG A 405 -47.90 -4.37 18.61
C ARG A 405 -48.16 -5.84 18.87
N ARG A 406 -48.51 -6.62 17.85
CA ARG A 406 -48.72 -8.07 18.00
C ARG A 406 -47.45 -8.79 18.43
N VAL A 407 -46.30 -8.50 17.81
CA VAL A 407 -45.01 -9.08 18.22
C VAL A 407 -44.71 -8.82 19.70
N ILE A 408 -45.00 -7.62 20.21
CA ILE A 408 -44.74 -7.29 21.61
C ILE A 408 -45.77 -7.98 22.53
N HIS A 409 -47.07 -7.82 22.25
CA HIS A 409 -48.14 -8.32 23.12
C HIS A 409 -48.26 -9.84 23.12
N GLU A 410 -48.21 -10.49 21.96
CA GLU A 410 -48.42 -11.94 21.87
C GLU A 410 -47.22 -12.70 22.43
N SER A 411 -45.98 -12.26 22.15
CA SER A 411 -44.78 -12.83 22.77
C SER A 411 -44.80 -12.66 24.29
N ALA A 412 -45.21 -11.49 24.80
CA ALA A 412 -45.35 -11.28 26.24
C ALA A 412 -46.44 -12.17 26.84
N SER A 413 -47.63 -12.20 26.23
CA SER A 413 -48.75 -12.99 26.73
C SER A 413 -48.46 -14.50 26.74
N ARG A 414 -47.79 -15.03 25.71
CA ARG A 414 -47.39 -16.45 25.66
C ARG A 414 -46.35 -16.80 26.71
N ALA A 415 -45.49 -15.85 27.05
CA ALA A 415 -44.52 -16.00 28.12
C ALA A 415 -45.07 -15.55 29.48
N GLU A 416 -46.40 -15.40 29.64
CA GLU A 416 -47.04 -14.98 30.91
C GLU A 416 -46.47 -13.67 31.50
N LEU A 417 -45.92 -12.82 30.64
CA LEU A 417 -45.36 -11.52 30.98
C LEU A 417 -46.45 -10.44 30.96
N ARG A 418 -46.45 -9.60 31.98
CA ARG A 418 -47.24 -8.37 32.05
C ARG A 418 -46.41 -7.22 31.49
N LEU A 419 -47.05 -6.37 30.69
CA LEU A 419 -46.45 -5.14 30.17
C LEU A 419 -46.97 -3.97 31.00
N GLU A 420 -46.06 -3.11 31.50
CA GLU A 420 -46.46 -1.84 32.13
C GLU A 420 -47.19 -0.95 31.10
N PRO A 421 -48.32 -0.31 31.48
CA PRO A 421 -48.98 0.68 30.64
C PRO A 421 -48.00 1.74 30.13
N GLY A 422 -48.02 2.03 28.83
CA GLY A 422 -47.10 2.99 28.19
C GLY A 422 -45.79 2.37 27.68
N LEU A 423 -45.40 1.17 28.10
CA LEU A 423 -44.18 0.51 27.59
C LEU A 423 -44.27 0.26 26.08
N VAL A 424 -45.41 -0.24 25.62
CA VAL A 424 -45.64 -0.53 24.19
C VAL A 424 -45.58 0.76 23.38
N GLU A 425 -46.17 1.84 23.88
CA GLU A 425 -46.17 3.15 23.22
C GLU A 425 -44.74 3.70 23.08
N VAL A 426 -43.92 3.60 24.12
CA VAL A 426 -42.50 4.01 24.08
C VAL A 426 -41.71 3.16 23.08
N LEU A 427 -41.88 1.83 23.12
CA LEU A 427 -41.20 0.91 22.18
C LEU A 427 -41.56 1.22 20.72
N LEU A 428 -42.84 1.47 20.44
CA LEU A 428 -43.32 1.82 19.10
C LEU A 428 -42.80 3.18 18.66
N GLN A 429 -42.75 4.16 19.56
CA GLN A 429 -42.19 5.48 19.28
C GLN A 429 -40.71 5.37 18.88
N ASP A 430 -39.93 4.60 19.62
CA ASP A 430 -38.50 4.39 19.32
C ASP A 430 -38.31 3.59 18.02
N CYS A 431 -39.17 2.61 17.73
CA CYS A 431 -39.16 1.87 16.46
C CYS A 431 -39.42 2.76 15.24
N ARG A 432 -40.21 3.83 15.37
CA ARG A 432 -40.46 4.78 14.27
C ARG A 432 -39.25 5.62 13.93
N LEU A 433 -38.39 5.88 14.92
CA LEU A 433 -37.18 6.69 14.75
C LEU A 433 -36.00 5.89 14.18
N GLU A 434 -36.10 4.55 14.17
CA GLU A 434 -35.07 3.64 13.70
C GLU A 434 -35.55 2.81 12.48
N PRO A 435 -35.03 3.07 11.28
CA PRO A 435 -35.16 2.14 10.16
C PRO A 435 -34.56 0.78 10.56
N ALA A 436 -35.16 -0.33 10.11
CA ALA A 436 -34.64 -1.68 10.37
C ALA A 436 -34.60 -2.08 11.87
N SER A 437 -35.61 -1.68 12.65
CA SER A 437 -35.62 -1.77 14.12
C SER A 437 -35.88 -3.16 14.72
N LEU A 438 -36.30 -4.19 13.95
CA LEU A 438 -36.74 -5.46 14.57
C LEU A 438 -35.65 -6.19 15.39
N PRO A 439 -34.39 -6.32 14.92
CA PRO A 439 -33.32 -6.93 15.72
C PRO A 439 -33.03 -6.10 16.97
N LEU A 440 -33.06 -4.77 16.86
CA LEU A 440 -32.83 -3.85 17.97
C LEU A 440 -33.96 -3.92 19.00
N LEU A 441 -35.21 -4.00 18.54
CA LEU A 441 -36.41 -4.19 19.35
C LEU A 441 -36.35 -5.51 20.11
N SER A 442 -36.05 -6.61 19.42
CA SER A 442 -35.89 -7.94 20.02
C SER A 442 -34.79 -7.94 21.09
N HIS A 443 -33.66 -7.29 20.82
CA HIS A 443 -32.58 -7.12 21.78
C HIS A 443 -33.00 -6.27 22.99
N ALA A 444 -33.60 -5.10 22.77
CA ALA A 444 -34.06 -4.25 23.86
C ALA A 444 -35.13 -4.92 24.73
N LEU A 445 -36.04 -5.70 24.13
CA LEU A 445 -37.02 -6.49 24.88
C LEU A 445 -36.36 -7.62 25.68
N SER A 446 -35.36 -8.31 25.11
CA SER A 446 -34.58 -9.32 25.86
C SER A 446 -33.85 -8.69 27.05
N GLU A 447 -33.24 -7.52 26.87
CA GLU A 447 -32.56 -6.79 27.95
C GLU A 447 -33.54 -6.24 28.99
N THR A 448 -34.74 -5.83 28.57
CA THR A 448 -35.84 -5.43 29.47
C THR A 448 -36.31 -6.63 30.28
N TRP A 449 -36.42 -7.81 29.65
CA TRP A 449 -36.79 -9.06 30.31
C TRP A 449 -35.77 -9.50 31.37
N ARG A 450 -34.46 -9.38 31.09
CA ARG A 450 -33.43 -9.64 32.12
C ARG A 450 -33.49 -8.69 33.32
N ARG A 451 -34.13 -7.53 33.15
CA ARG A 451 -34.36 -6.51 34.18
C ARG A 451 -35.80 -6.52 34.68
N ALA A 452 -36.60 -7.54 34.35
CA ALA A 452 -37.99 -7.63 34.74
C ALA A 452 -38.13 -7.76 36.26
N GLU A 453 -39.19 -7.15 36.80
CA GLU A 453 -39.56 -7.30 38.20
C GLU A 453 -40.62 -8.40 38.31
N GLY A 454 -40.17 -9.65 38.56
CA GLY A 454 -41.05 -10.82 38.46
C GLY A 454 -41.44 -11.07 37.01
N ASN A 455 -42.74 -11.05 36.69
CA ASN A 455 -43.24 -11.15 35.32
C ASN A 455 -43.59 -9.80 34.67
N LEU A 456 -43.24 -8.67 35.30
CA LEU A 456 -43.54 -7.34 34.77
C LEU A 456 -42.36 -6.78 33.97
N LEU A 457 -42.59 -6.50 32.68
CA LEU A 457 -41.72 -5.64 31.88
C LEU A 457 -42.12 -4.19 32.12
N SER A 458 -41.18 -3.39 32.64
CA SER A 458 -41.41 -2.01 33.02
C SER A 458 -40.77 -1.02 32.05
N VAL A 459 -41.34 0.19 31.99
CA VAL A 459 -40.75 1.34 31.28
C VAL A 459 -39.38 1.67 31.87
N ALA A 460 -39.24 1.56 33.20
CA ALA A 460 -37.97 1.78 33.89
C ALA A 460 -36.91 0.73 33.47
N GLY A 461 -37.28 -0.55 33.36
CA GLY A 461 -36.39 -1.61 32.89
C GLY A 461 -35.92 -1.38 31.46
N TYR A 462 -36.83 -0.93 30.57
CA TYR A 462 -36.52 -0.58 29.20
C TYR A 462 -35.60 0.65 29.07
N GLN A 463 -35.84 1.69 29.89
CA GLN A 463 -34.96 2.86 29.92
C GLN A 463 -33.57 2.49 30.47
N ALA A 464 -33.52 1.64 31.50
CA ALA A 464 -32.27 1.13 32.07
C ALA A 464 -31.49 0.23 31.10
N SER A 465 -32.16 -0.43 30.14
CA SER A 465 -31.47 -1.11 29.05
C SER A 465 -30.89 -0.15 28.01
N GLY A 466 -31.16 1.15 28.08
CA GLY A 466 -30.72 2.15 27.09
C GLY A 466 -31.63 2.28 25.87
N GLY A 467 -32.84 1.72 25.92
CA GLY A 467 -33.80 1.72 24.81
C GLY A 467 -33.31 0.98 23.55
N ILE A 468 -34.05 1.10 22.44
CA ILE A 468 -33.74 0.39 21.17
C ILE A 468 -32.36 0.72 20.61
N ARG A 469 -31.95 2.00 20.61
CA ARG A 469 -30.64 2.42 20.08
C ARG A 469 -29.49 2.02 21.00
N GLY A 470 -29.66 2.21 22.31
CA GLY A 470 -28.58 2.05 23.29
C GLY A 470 -28.41 0.64 23.81
N ALA A 471 -29.41 -0.24 23.70
CA ALA A 471 -29.35 -1.58 24.29
C ALA A 471 -28.21 -2.44 23.73
N VAL A 472 -27.98 -2.40 22.42
CA VAL A 472 -26.88 -3.16 21.80
C VAL A 472 -25.52 -2.69 22.28
N ALA A 473 -25.30 -1.37 22.27
CA ALA A 473 -24.05 -0.77 22.75
C ALA A 473 -23.84 -1.04 24.25
N SER A 474 -24.90 -0.91 25.06
CA SER A 474 -24.85 -1.12 26.50
C SER A 474 -24.49 -2.57 26.85
N THR A 475 -25.06 -3.57 26.16
CA THR A 475 -24.68 -4.98 26.37
C THR A 475 -23.22 -5.21 25.98
N ALA A 476 -22.78 -4.70 24.82
CA ALA A 476 -21.40 -4.88 24.37
C ALA A 476 -20.39 -4.18 25.29
N ASP A 477 -20.68 -2.97 25.76
CA ASP A 477 -19.83 -2.23 26.69
C ASP A 477 -19.82 -2.85 28.09
N GLN A 478 -20.93 -3.42 28.57
CA GLN A 478 -20.96 -4.16 29.83
C GLN A 478 -20.07 -5.41 29.78
N VAL A 479 -20.18 -6.20 28.71
CA VAL A 479 -19.30 -7.37 28.51
C VAL A 479 -17.85 -6.91 28.44
N TYR A 480 -17.54 -5.90 27.63
CA TYR A 480 -16.18 -5.37 27.49
C TYR A 480 -15.62 -4.85 28.83
N ALA A 481 -16.40 -4.11 29.61
CA ALA A 481 -15.97 -3.55 30.90
C ALA A 481 -15.74 -4.63 31.97
N ALA A 482 -16.40 -5.78 31.88
CA ALA A 482 -16.21 -6.91 32.78
C ALA A 482 -14.95 -7.74 32.48
N LEU A 483 -14.38 -7.60 31.27
CA LEU A 483 -13.19 -8.34 30.84
C LEU A 483 -11.90 -7.79 31.46
N SER A 484 -10.90 -8.67 31.61
CA SER A 484 -9.54 -8.27 31.96
C SER A 484 -8.91 -7.40 30.85
N PRO A 485 -7.89 -6.57 31.13
CA PRO A 485 -7.23 -5.76 30.09
C PRO A 485 -6.68 -6.59 28.92
N GLU A 486 -6.26 -7.83 29.18
CA GLU A 486 -5.78 -8.74 28.15
C GLU A 486 -6.94 -9.26 27.28
N ASP A 487 -8.05 -9.68 27.90
CA ASP A 487 -9.23 -10.16 27.18
C ASP A 487 -9.94 -9.04 26.42
N GLN A 488 -9.88 -7.80 26.89
CA GLN A 488 -10.34 -6.63 26.15
C GLN A 488 -9.60 -6.47 24.82
N GLN A 489 -8.27 -6.64 24.82
CA GLN A 489 -7.49 -6.61 23.59
C GLN A 489 -7.82 -7.80 22.68
N ARG A 490 -8.01 -9.01 23.24
CA ARG A 490 -8.43 -10.20 22.50
C ARG A 490 -9.81 -10.00 21.84
N MET A 491 -10.77 -9.45 22.58
CA MET A 491 -12.11 -9.12 22.07
C MET A 491 -12.01 -8.10 20.94
N ARG A 492 -11.23 -7.02 21.10
CA ARG A 492 -11.00 -6.04 20.03
C ARG A 492 -10.48 -6.71 18.76
N ARG A 493 -9.42 -7.53 18.86
CA ARG A 493 -8.85 -8.26 17.71
C ARG A 493 -9.88 -9.18 17.06
N LEU A 494 -10.68 -9.91 17.83
CA LEU A 494 -11.71 -10.80 17.31
C LEU A 494 -12.79 -10.02 16.54
N PHE A 495 -13.36 -8.97 17.12
CA PHE A 495 -14.41 -8.19 16.47
C PHE A 495 -13.93 -7.50 15.19
N LEU A 496 -12.68 -7.04 15.17
CA LEU A 496 -12.01 -6.53 13.98
C LEU A 496 -11.82 -7.58 12.88
N ARG A 497 -11.92 -8.89 13.17
CA ARG A 497 -11.90 -9.96 12.16
C ARG A 497 -13.30 -10.41 11.75
N LEU A 498 -14.31 -10.15 12.59
CA LEU A 498 -15.72 -10.49 12.34
C LEU A 498 -16.48 -9.41 11.57
N VAL A 499 -15.88 -8.22 11.35
CA VAL A 499 -16.51 -7.09 10.66
C VAL A 499 -15.55 -6.41 9.70
N ALA A 500 -16.03 -6.14 8.49
CA ALA A 500 -15.40 -5.21 7.56
C ALA A 500 -16.21 -3.92 7.45
N ASP A 501 -15.52 -2.78 7.28
CA ASP A 501 -16.13 -1.49 6.93
C ASP A 501 -15.81 -1.14 5.47
N ASP A 502 -16.75 -1.43 4.56
CA ASP A 502 -16.73 -1.02 3.15
C ASP A 502 -17.90 -0.07 2.84
N GLY A 503 -18.19 0.84 3.79
CA GLY A 503 -19.30 1.82 3.73
C GLY A 503 -20.50 1.44 4.60
N GLU A 504 -20.82 0.15 4.66
CA GLU A 504 -21.74 -0.45 5.64
C GLU A 504 -21.04 -1.63 6.33
N PRO A 505 -21.28 -1.89 7.63
CA PRO A 505 -20.65 -3.01 8.31
C PRO A 505 -21.05 -4.35 7.69
N VAL A 506 -20.08 -5.06 7.12
CA VAL A 506 -20.26 -6.39 6.56
C VAL A 506 -19.77 -7.42 7.57
N ARG A 507 -20.56 -8.44 7.82
CA ARG A 507 -20.18 -9.53 8.72
C ARG A 507 -19.23 -10.50 8.01
N LEU A 508 -18.13 -10.83 8.66
CA LEU A 508 -17.15 -11.80 8.22
C LEU A 508 -17.21 -13.05 9.10
N ARG A 509 -16.70 -14.16 8.56
CA ARG A 509 -16.63 -15.45 9.24
C ARG A 509 -15.20 -15.80 9.62
N VAL A 510 -15.04 -16.33 10.82
CA VAL A 510 -13.76 -16.86 11.30
C VAL A 510 -13.99 -18.27 11.84
N PRO A 511 -13.27 -19.30 11.35
CA PRO A 511 -13.40 -20.66 11.86
C PRO A 511 -13.11 -20.70 13.36
N ARG A 512 -14.01 -21.24 14.17
CA ARG A 512 -13.86 -21.23 15.64
C ARG A 512 -12.63 -22.01 16.09
N ALA A 513 -12.29 -23.10 15.39
CA ALA A 513 -11.08 -23.88 15.64
C ALA A 513 -9.77 -23.09 15.44
N SER A 514 -9.81 -21.99 14.69
CA SER A 514 -8.64 -21.12 14.46
C SER A 514 -8.40 -20.12 15.60
N LEU A 515 -9.34 -20.03 16.55
CA LEU A 515 -9.29 -19.08 17.67
C LEU A 515 -8.66 -19.75 18.90
N PRO A 516 -7.66 -19.13 19.54
CA PRO A 516 -6.95 -19.73 20.68
C PRO A 516 -7.72 -19.68 22.01
N ASP A 517 -8.82 -18.92 22.10
CA ASP A 517 -9.49 -18.58 23.36
C ASP A 517 -10.95 -19.04 23.40
N ALA A 518 -11.18 -20.25 23.90
CA ALA A 518 -12.51 -20.81 24.03
C ALA A 518 -13.39 -20.07 25.06
N GLN A 519 -12.81 -19.57 26.16
CA GLN A 519 -13.59 -18.96 27.24
C GLN A 519 -14.21 -17.62 26.82
N LEU A 520 -13.43 -16.77 26.15
CA LEU A 520 -13.95 -15.51 25.60
C LEU A 520 -15.05 -15.77 24.57
N VAL A 521 -14.86 -16.75 23.67
CA VAL A 521 -15.86 -17.10 22.65
C VAL A 521 -17.16 -17.58 23.29
N GLU A 522 -17.10 -18.46 24.29
CA GLU A 522 -18.29 -18.93 25.02
C GLU A 522 -19.02 -17.78 25.73
N LEU A 523 -18.28 -16.83 26.33
CA LEU A 523 -18.89 -15.64 26.93
C LEU A 523 -19.62 -14.77 25.89
N LEU A 524 -19.00 -14.55 24.72
CA LEU A 524 -19.60 -13.76 23.64
C LEU A 524 -20.83 -14.45 23.03
N LEU A 525 -20.82 -15.79 22.93
CA LEU A 525 -21.97 -16.60 22.51
C LEU A 525 -23.10 -16.52 23.54
N ALA A 526 -22.79 -16.70 24.83
CA ALA A 526 -23.76 -16.57 25.92
C ALA A 526 -24.38 -15.17 25.98
N SER A 527 -23.58 -14.15 25.69
CA SER A 527 -24.02 -12.74 25.62
C SER A 527 -24.70 -12.38 24.29
N ARG A 528 -24.79 -13.33 23.35
CA ARG A 528 -25.41 -13.17 22.01
C ARG A 528 -24.82 -12.02 21.18
N LEU A 529 -23.54 -11.72 21.38
CA LEU A 529 -22.81 -10.75 20.55
C LEU A 529 -22.26 -11.41 19.27
N VAL A 530 -21.97 -12.70 19.34
CA VAL A 530 -21.54 -13.55 18.22
C VAL A 530 -22.45 -14.77 18.12
N SER A 531 -22.40 -15.45 16.98
CA SER A 531 -23.16 -16.67 16.69
C SER A 531 -22.31 -17.64 15.88
N VAL A 532 -22.64 -18.93 15.98
CA VAL A 532 -22.05 -19.97 15.12
C VAL A 532 -22.92 -20.15 13.86
N VAL A 533 -22.28 -20.23 12.70
CA VAL A 533 -22.93 -20.41 11.39
C VAL A 533 -22.23 -21.55 10.64
N GLY A 534 -22.98 -22.31 9.83
CA GLY A 534 -22.42 -23.42 9.05
C GLY A 534 -21.94 -24.56 9.94
N ALA A 535 -20.78 -25.12 9.64
CA ALA A 535 -20.22 -26.27 10.37
C ALA A 535 -19.64 -25.89 11.75
N ASP A 536 -18.86 -24.80 11.85
CA ASP A 536 -18.32 -24.26 13.12
C ASP A 536 -17.69 -22.84 12.94
N ASP A 537 -18.28 -21.99 12.08
CA ASP A 537 -17.76 -20.64 11.85
C ASP A 537 -18.36 -19.63 12.83
N LEU A 538 -17.52 -18.79 13.43
CA LEU A 538 -17.95 -17.69 14.26
C LEU A 538 -18.24 -16.45 13.40
N GLN A 539 -19.38 -15.81 13.62
CA GLN A 539 -19.80 -14.55 12.98
C GLN A 539 -20.40 -13.61 14.04
N LEU A 540 -20.46 -12.29 13.76
CA LEU A 540 -21.32 -11.41 14.57
C LEU A 540 -22.78 -11.86 14.53
N ALA A 541 -23.43 -11.82 15.70
CA ALA A 541 -24.86 -12.14 15.82
C ALA A 541 -25.71 -11.27 14.87
N HIS A 542 -25.37 -9.98 14.76
CA HIS A 542 -25.99 -9.07 13.80
C HIS A 542 -25.06 -7.91 13.43
N GLU A 543 -25.15 -7.42 12.18
CA GLU A 543 -24.44 -6.22 11.70
C GLU A 543 -24.81 -4.92 12.47
N ALA A 544 -25.87 -4.97 13.27
CA ALA A 544 -26.32 -3.82 14.06
C ALA A 544 -25.27 -3.43 15.12
N LEU A 545 -24.48 -4.40 15.59
CA LEU A 545 -23.33 -4.15 16.46
C LEU A 545 -22.32 -3.21 15.81
N GLY A 546 -21.99 -3.42 14.53
CA GLY A 546 -21.08 -2.54 13.78
C GLY A 546 -21.61 -1.12 13.59
N ARG A 547 -22.94 -0.93 13.57
CA ARG A 547 -23.57 0.39 13.39
C ARG A 547 -23.78 1.14 14.70
N GLN A 548 -24.25 0.44 15.74
CA GLN A 548 -24.75 1.04 16.98
C GLN A 548 -23.73 1.04 18.12
N TRP A 549 -22.67 0.20 18.07
CA TRP A 549 -21.65 0.19 19.12
C TRP A 549 -20.52 1.19 18.80
N PRO A 550 -20.43 2.35 19.52
CA PRO A 550 -19.51 3.42 19.14
C PRO A 550 -18.04 2.99 19.21
N ARG A 551 -17.70 2.15 20.19
CA ARG A 551 -16.35 1.63 20.39
C ARG A 551 -15.88 0.76 19.23
N LEU A 552 -16.74 -0.12 18.71
CA LEU A 552 -16.40 -0.93 17.53
C LEU A 552 -16.22 -0.09 16.28
N ARG A 553 -17.04 0.96 16.11
CA ARG A 553 -16.86 1.91 15.01
C ARG A 553 -15.53 2.64 15.10
N GLU A 554 -15.15 3.09 16.29
CA GLU A 554 -13.85 3.71 16.54
C GLU A 554 -12.71 2.74 16.17
N TRP A 555 -12.78 1.49 16.63
CA TRP A 555 -11.80 0.47 16.26
C TRP A 555 -11.69 0.24 14.74
N LEU A 556 -12.84 0.21 14.04
CA LEU A 556 -12.89 0.03 12.59
C LEU A 556 -12.34 1.26 11.84
N SER A 557 -12.56 2.47 12.36
CA SER A 557 -12.03 3.69 11.76
C SER A 557 -10.54 3.89 11.99
N ASP A 558 -10.02 3.46 13.15
CA ASP A 558 -8.63 3.68 13.57
C ASP A 558 -7.63 2.87 12.72
N ASP A 559 -8.01 1.68 12.23
CA ASP A 559 -7.11 0.78 11.50
C ASP A 559 -7.67 0.27 10.16
N ARG A 560 -8.14 1.18 9.31
CA ARG A 560 -8.64 0.79 7.96
C ARG A 560 -7.56 0.16 7.08
N ALA A 561 -6.30 0.54 7.26
CA ALA A 561 -5.19 0.00 6.46
C ALA A 561 -4.84 -1.42 6.89
N GLY A 562 -4.71 -1.69 8.19
CA GLY A 562 -4.49 -3.03 8.74
C GLY A 562 -5.66 -3.96 8.45
N GLN A 563 -6.90 -3.47 8.51
CA GLN A 563 -8.09 -4.21 8.09
C GLN A 563 -8.02 -4.75 6.66
N ARG A 564 -7.41 -4.00 5.72
CA ARG A 564 -7.22 -4.50 4.34
C ARG A 564 -6.13 -5.57 4.26
N VAL A 565 -5.04 -5.40 5.01
CA VAL A 565 -3.94 -6.38 5.07
C VAL A 565 -4.43 -7.71 5.63
N VAL A 566 -5.14 -7.68 6.77
CA VAL A 566 -5.68 -8.89 7.41
C VAL A 566 -6.71 -9.58 6.53
N ARG A 567 -7.62 -8.84 5.90
CA ARG A 567 -8.61 -9.43 4.99
C ARG A 567 -7.96 -10.17 3.83
N HIS A 568 -6.98 -9.54 3.18
CA HIS A 568 -6.27 -10.16 2.07
C HIS A 568 -5.46 -11.38 2.54
N LEU A 569 -4.77 -11.29 3.67
CA LEU A 569 -4.04 -12.40 4.28
C LEU A 569 -4.95 -13.59 4.63
N ALA A 570 -6.13 -13.32 5.20
CA ALA A 570 -7.11 -14.35 5.55
C ALA A 570 -7.69 -15.05 4.30
N ALA A 571 -7.89 -14.32 3.21
CA ALA A 571 -8.32 -14.91 1.93
C ALA A 571 -7.22 -15.79 1.32
N GLU A 572 -6.02 -15.23 1.12
CA GLU A 572 -4.90 -15.92 0.45
C GLU A 572 -4.41 -17.14 1.25
N SER A 573 -4.42 -17.08 2.58
CA SER A 573 -4.06 -18.24 3.42
C SER A 573 -5.06 -19.39 3.32
N ARG A 574 -6.37 -19.10 3.19
CA ARG A 574 -7.40 -20.14 2.96
C ARG A 574 -7.28 -20.75 1.58
N ASP A 575 -7.08 -19.93 0.55
CA ASP A 575 -6.88 -20.39 -0.81
C ASP A 575 -5.62 -21.26 -0.93
N TRP A 576 -4.53 -20.84 -0.26
CA TRP A 576 -3.31 -21.63 -0.17
C TRP A 576 -3.53 -22.98 0.51
N GLU A 577 -4.27 -23.03 1.63
CA GLU A 577 -4.58 -24.29 2.32
C GLU A 577 -5.44 -25.21 1.45
N SER A 578 -6.53 -24.70 0.86
CA SER A 578 -7.46 -25.47 0.04
C SER A 578 -6.83 -26.07 -1.23
N GLN A 579 -5.84 -25.38 -1.81
CA GLN A 579 -5.11 -25.84 -3.00
C GLN A 579 -3.94 -26.78 -2.68
N GLY A 580 -3.77 -27.20 -1.42
CA GLY A 580 -2.68 -28.09 -1.03
C GLY A 580 -1.32 -27.39 -0.87
N ARG A 581 -1.34 -26.12 -0.44
CA ARG A 581 -0.18 -25.30 -0.09
C ARG A 581 0.82 -25.03 -1.24
N PRO A 582 0.38 -24.56 -2.43
CA PRO A 582 1.28 -24.28 -3.54
C PRO A 582 2.21 -23.10 -3.26
N THR A 583 3.48 -23.20 -3.69
CA THR A 583 4.50 -22.14 -3.46
C THR A 583 4.30 -20.89 -4.32
N SER A 584 3.47 -20.96 -5.36
CA SER A 584 3.13 -19.84 -6.25
C SER A 584 2.24 -18.80 -5.59
N SER A 585 1.44 -19.19 -4.60
CA SER A 585 0.45 -18.34 -3.93
C SER A 585 1.02 -17.61 -2.71
N LEU A 586 2.26 -17.91 -2.32
CA LEU A 586 2.91 -17.31 -1.16
C LEU A 586 3.27 -15.84 -1.39
N TYR A 587 3.17 -15.03 -0.34
CA TYR A 587 3.49 -13.60 -0.39
C TYR A 587 4.96 -13.34 -0.73
N ARG A 588 5.19 -12.27 -1.49
CA ARG A 588 6.51 -11.78 -1.89
C ARG A 588 6.55 -10.25 -1.91
N GLY A 589 7.73 -9.68 -1.65
CA GLY A 589 7.97 -8.25 -1.73
C GLY A 589 7.00 -7.44 -0.87
N VAL A 590 6.38 -6.41 -1.46
CA VAL A 590 5.52 -5.44 -0.75
C VAL A 590 4.37 -6.08 0.04
N ARG A 591 3.79 -7.19 -0.46
CA ARG A 591 2.70 -7.89 0.26
C ARG A 591 3.19 -8.53 1.55
N LEU A 592 4.36 -9.17 1.51
CA LEU A 592 4.99 -9.77 2.70
C LEU A 592 5.42 -8.68 3.68
N GLU A 593 6.06 -7.61 3.19
CA GLU A 593 6.46 -6.47 4.04
C GLU A 593 5.27 -5.81 4.74
N ALA A 594 4.15 -5.61 4.03
CA ALA A 594 2.93 -5.03 4.61
C ALA A 594 2.30 -5.96 5.67
N ALA A 595 2.30 -7.28 5.42
CA ALA A 595 1.83 -8.26 6.38
C ALA A 595 2.72 -8.30 7.63
N ASP A 596 4.05 -8.36 7.46
CA ASP A 596 5.02 -8.38 8.56
C ASP A 596 4.95 -7.12 9.42
N ALA A 597 4.80 -5.94 8.79
CA ALA A 597 4.63 -4.67 9.50
C ALA A 597 3.36 -4.67 10.36
N TRP A 598 2.24 -5.16 9.82
CA TRP A 598 0.99 -5.26 10.56
C TRP A 598 1.10 -6.25 11.74
N VAL A 599 1.75 -7.40 11.54
CA VAL A 599 1.96 -8.42 12.58
C VAL A 599 2.84 -7.89 13.72
N ALA A 600 3.87 -7.11 13.41
CA ALA A 600 4.75 -6.51 14.41
C ALA A 600 4.02 -5.57 15.38
N GLU A 601 2.97 -4.89 14.90
CA GLU A 601 2.11 -4.02 15.71
C GLU A 601 0.97 -4.78 16.41
N ASN A 602 0.69 -6.03 15.98
CA ASN A 602 -0.46 -6.83 16.40
C ASN A 602 -0.07 -8.26 16.82
N THR A 603 0.92 -8.38 17.71
CA THR A 603 1.43 -9.69 18.17
C THR A 603 0.31 -10.60 18.70
N GLY A 604 0.25 -11.83 18.17
CA GLY A 604 -0.77 -12.82 18.57
C GLY A 604 -2.16 -12.59 17.96
N ALA A 605 -2.27 -11.79 16.90
CA ALA A 605 -3.54 -11.56 16.19
C ALA A 605 -3.82 -12.56 15.06
N LEU A 606 -2.82 -13.30 14.60
CA LEU A 606 -2.94 -14.26 13.51
C LEU A 606 -3.54 -15.59 13.97
N THR A 607 -4.27 -16.24 13.08
CA THR A 607 -4.64 -17.65 13.19
C THR A 607 -3.47 -18.56 12.87
N VAL A 608 -3.60 -19.84 13.25
CA VAL A 608 -2.60 -20.87 12.94
C VAL A 608 -2.32 -20.94 11.44
N THR A 609 -3.34 -20.97 10.59
CA THR A 609 -3.18 -21.05 9.13
C THR A 609 -2.52 -19.81 8.54
N GLU A 610 -2.86 -18.61 9.00
CA GLU A 610 -2.23 -17.36 8.53
C GLU A 610 -0.76 -17.28 8.96
N GLN A 611 -0.44 -17.74 10.18
CA GLN A 611 0.94 -17.82 10.65
C GLN A 611 1.75 -18.80 9.78
N GLU A 612 1.23 -20.00 9.53
CA GLU A 612 1.88 -20.98 8.66
C GLU A 612 2.09 -20.46 7.23
N PHE A 613 1.13 -19.69 6.69
CA PHE A 613 1.24 -19.06 5.38
C PHE A 613 2.35 -18.00 5.33
N LEU A 614 2.46 -17.14 6.35
CA LEU A 614 3.52 -16.13 6.41
C LEU A 614 4.89 -16.77 6.65
N ASP A 615 4.98 -17.78 7.50
CA ASP A 615 6.22 -18.52 7.74
C ASP A 615 6.71 -19.20 6.45
N ALA A 616 5.80 -19.81 5.69
CA ALA A 616 6.09 -20.38 4.37
C ALA A 616 6.52 -19.31 3.36
N SER A 617 5.86 -18.15 3.36
CA SER A 617 6.18 -17.00 2.50
C SER A 617 7.59 -16.46 2.78
N ALA A 618 7.93 -16.27 4.05
CA ALA A 618 9.26 -15.87 4.51
C ALA A 618 10.33 -16.90 4.11
N ALA A 619 10.04 -18.20 4.31
CA ALA A 619 10.97 -19.27 3.96
C ALA A 619 11.30 -19.31 2.46
N VAL A 620 10.31 -19.04 1.59
CA VAL A 620 10.52 -18.96 0.13
C VAL A 620 11.37 -17.76 -0.24
N VAL A 621 11.08 -16.57 0.30
CA VAL A 621 11.90 -15.37 0.04
C VAL A 621 13.35 -15.58 0.48
N ASP A 622 13.57 -16.17 1.66
CA ASP A 622 14.90 -16.53 2.14
C ASP A 622 15.59 -17.56 1.23
N SER A 623 14.83 -18.51 0.67
CA SER A 623 15.36 -19.47 -0.30
C SER A 623 15.77 -18.80 -1.62
N ASP A 624 14.98 -17.86 -2.13
CA ASP A 624 15.23 -17.10 -3.35
C ASP A 624 16.47 -16.21 -3.19
N ILE A 625 16.60 -15.51 -2.05
CA ILE A 625 17.80 -14.72 -1.71
C ILE A 625 19.05 -15.63 -1.67
N ARG A 626 18.95 -16.82 -1.07
CA ARG A 626 20.05 -17.79 -1.02
C ARG A 626 20.41 -18.31 -2.41
N GLN A 627 19.42 -18.59 -3.27
CA GLN A 627 19.66 -19.02 -4.65
C GLN A 627 20.31 -17.91 -5.49
N ALA A 628 19.82 -16.68 -5.40
CA ALA A 628 20.40 -15.52 -6.09
C ALA A 628 21.86 -15.27 -5.67
N ARG A 629 22.18 -15.40 -4.37
CA ARG A 629 23.57 -15.32 -3.87
C ARG A 629 24.46 -16.44 -4.44
N ARG A 630 23.95 -17.67 -4.54
CA ARG A 630 24.68 -18.80 -5.15
C ARG A 630 24.92 -18.58 -6.64
N ALA A 631 23.92 -18.12 -7.39
CA ALA A 631 24.04 -17.81 -8.81
C ALA A 631 25.06 -16.69 -9.07
N ASN A 632 24.99 -15.59 -8.30
CA ASN A 632 25.96 -14.51 -8.39
C ASN A 632 27.39 -14.96 -8.03
N ARG A 633 27.54 -15.84 -7.03
CA ARG A 633 28.85 -16.42 -6.71
C ARG A 633 29.39 -17.27 -7.85
N ARG A 634 28.55 -18.10 -8.48
CA ARG A 634 28.93 -18.91 -9.66
C ARG A 634 29.34 -18.03 -10.85
N LEU A 635 28.57 -17.00 -11.15
CA LEU A 635 28.87 -16.02 -12.20
C LEU A 635 30.21 -15.31 -11.97
N ARG A 636 30.49 -14.87 -10.73
CA ARG A 636 31.77 -14.23 -10.38
C ARG A 636 32.95 -15.20 -10.54
N VAL A 637 32.78 -16.46 -10.16
CA VAL A 637 33.83 -17.49 -10.34
C VAL A 637 34.08 -17.79 -11.83
N SER A 638 33.02 -17.93 -12.64
CA SER A 638 33.16 -18.17 -14.08
C SER A 638 33.79 -16.98 -14.81
N LEU A 639 33.46 -15.74 -14.44
CA LEU A 639 34.10 -14.53 -14.96
C LEU A 639 35.60 -14.50 -14.61
N GLY A 640 35.96 -14.84 -13.38
CA GLY A 640 37.36 -14.94 -12.96
C GLY A 640 38.15 -15.97 -13.78
N ALA A 641 37.56 -17.15 -14.03
CA ALA A 641 38.19 -18.19 -14.85
C ALA A 641 38.37 -17.77 -16.33
N ALA A 642 37.38 -17.10 -16.91
CA ALA A 642 37.44 -16.60 -18.29
C ALA A 642 38.54 -15.55 -18.49
N VAL A 643 38.69 -14.62 -17.54
CA VAL A 643 39.77 -13.62 -17.56
C VAL A 643 41.14 -14.31 -17.49
N LEU A 644 41.28 -15.33 -16.65
CA LEU A 644 42.55 -16.06 -16.49
C LEU A 644 42.95 -16.84 -17.75
N LEU A 645 41.97 -17.46 -18.44
CA LEU A 645 42.17 -18.11 -19.74
C LEU A 645 42.56 -17.11 -20.83
N LEU A 646 41.95 -15.91 -20.85
CA LEU A 646 42.28 -14.86 -21.81
C LEU A 646 43.73 -14.39 -21.62
N VAL A 647 44.18 -14.18 -20.39
CA VAL A 647 45.57 -13.80 -20.07
C VAL A 647 46.55 -14.89 -20.51
N ALA A 648 46.24 -16.17 -20.26
CA ALA A 648 47.07 -17.29 -20.70
C ALA A 648 47.17 -17.37 -22.24
N ALA A 649 46.08 -17.12 -22.97
CA ALA A 649 46.06 -17.11 -24.43
C ALA A 649 46.90 -15.97 -25.02
N VAL A 650 46.81 -14.76 -24.45
CA VAL A 650 47.62 -13.60 -24.86
C VAL A 650 49.11 -13.83 -24.59
N ALA A 651 49.45 -14.40 -23.43
CA ALA A 651 50.83 -14.75 -23.10
C ALA A 651 51.41 -15.81 -24.06
N GLY A 652 50.61 -16.84 -24.40
CA GLY A 652 50.98 -17.87 -25.37
C GLY A 652 51.24 -17.31 -26.77
N GLY A 653 50.39 -16.40 -27.26
CA GLY A 653 50.55 -15.76 -28.58
C GLY A 653 51.80 -14.89 -28.68
N ALA A 654 52.17 -14.18 -27.60
CA ALA A 654 53.35 -13.31 -27.57
C ALA A 654 54.68 -14.10 -27.63
N LEU A 655 54.74 -15.29 -27.00
CA LEU A 655 55.92 -16.15 -27.03
C LEU A 655 56.16 -16.77 -28.41
N ALA A 656 55.12 -17.22 -29.10
CA ALA A 656 55.23 -17.80 -30.45
C ALA A 656 55.71 -16.78 -31.50
N SER A 657 55.20 -15.55 -31.46
CA SER A 657 55.58 -14.50 -32.43
C SER A 657 57.05 -14.07 -32.34
N ARG A 658 57.69 -14.23 -31.18
CA ARG A 658 59.13 -13.88 -31.01
C ARG A 658 60.05 -14.93 -31.62
N GLN A 659 59.66 -16.20 -31.57
CA GLN A 659 60.47 -17.31 -32.08
C GLN A 659 60.54 -17.32 -33.61
N GLN A 660 59.43 -17.00 -34.28
CA GLN A 660 59.32 -17.01 -35.74
C GLN A 660 60.14 -15.89 -36.41
N ARG A 661 60.18 -14.70 -35.80
CA ARG A 661 60.93 -13.54 -36.32
C ARG A 661 62.46 -13.65 -36.19
N ALA A 662 62.96 -14.52 -35.31
CA ALA A 662 64.40 -14.73 -35.13
C ALA A 662 65.01 -15.65 -36.21
N ALA A 663 64.25 -16.65 -36.67
CA ALA A 663 64.72 -17.62 -37.66
C ALA A 663 64.85 -17.03 -39.07
N GLU A 664 63.95 -16.12 -39.47
CA GLU A 664 63.96 -15.51 -40.81
C GLU A 664 65.15 -14.55 -41.02
N ARG A 665 65.62 -13.88 -39.96
CA ARG A 665 66.76 -12.95 -40.05
C ARG A 665 68.09 -13.65 -40.28
N ALA A 666 68.28 -14.86 -39.72
CA ALA A 666 69.53 -15.61 -39.86
C ALA A 666 69.75 -16.17 -41.28
N ARG A 667 68.67 -16.52 -41.99
CA ARG A 667 68.74 -17.11 -43.34
C ARG A 667 69.12 -16.11 -44.43
N ASN A 668 68.60 -14.87 -44.35
CA ASN A 668 68.83 -13.85 -45.37
C ASN A 668 70.25 -13.25 -45.33
N ALA A 669 70.89 -13.21 -44.15
CA ALA A 669 72.25 -12.68 -44.00
C ALA A 669 73.33 -13.57 -44.65
N ALA A 670 73.15 -14.90 -44.64
CA ALA A 670 74.14 -15.84 -45.18
C ALA A 670 74.20 -15.85 -46.72
N LEU A 671 73.07 -15.59 -47.40
CA LEU A 671 72.99 -15.58 -48.87
C LEU A 671 73.66 -14.35 -49.50
N LEU A 672 73.56 -13.17 -48.86
CA LEU A 672 74.15 -11.93 -49.36
C LEU A 672 75.70 -11.93 -49.31
N ALA A 673 76.30 -12.55 -48.29
CA ALA A 673 77.75 -12.62 -48.14
C ALA A 673 78.43 -13.49 -49.24
N SER A 674 77.78 -14.55 -49.69
CA SER A 674 78.32 -15.44 -50.73
C SER A 674 78.39 -14.75 -52.10
N ASN A 675 77.34 -14.04 -52.52
CA ASN A 675 77.29 -13.37 -53.83
C ASN A 675 78.28 -12.20 -53.96
N ALA A 676 78.56 -11.49 -52.87
CA ALA A 676 79.51 -10.38 -52.88
C ALA A 676 80.95 -10.83 -53.17
N SER A 677 81.41 -11.92 -52.53
CA SER A 677 82.79 -12.42 -52.69
C SER A 677 83.11 -12.87 -54.13
N GLU A 678 82.15 -13.50 -54.81
CA GLU A 678 82.37 -14.03 -56.16
C GLU A 678 82.39 -12.93 -57.23
N SER A 679 81.59 -11.88 -57.06
CA SER A 679 81.48 -10.79 -58.03
C SER A 679 82.76 -9.95 -58.10
N LEU A 680 83.42 -9.74 -56.96
CA LEU A 680 84.75 -9.11 -56.89
C LEU A 680 85.83 -9.97 -57.60
N ARG A 681 85.76 -11.30 -57.48
CA ARG A 681 86.68 -12.21 -58.18
C ARG A 681 86.53 -12.11 -59.70
N LEU A 682 85.31 -12.07 -60.21
CA LEU A 682 85.05 -11.94 -61.65
C LEU A 682 85.49 -10.58 -62.21
N GLY A 683 85.23 -9.50 -61.47
CA GLY A 683 85.63 -8.14 -61.87
C GLY A 683 87.15 -7.95 -61.96
N THR A 684 87.90 -8.45 -60.97
CA THR A 684 89.37 -8.40 -61.00
C THR A 684 89.97 -9.24 -62.14
N VAL A 685 89.36 -10.38 -62.48
CA VAL A 685 89.80 -11.16 -63.64
C VAL A 685 89.58 -10.39 -64.94
N ALA A 686 88.50 -9.60 -65.06
CA ALA A 686 88.19 -8.81 -66.24
C ALA A 686 89.29 -7.78 -66.57
N GLU A 687 89.81 -7.06 -65.57
CA GLU A 687 90.86 -6.03 -65.74
C GLU A 687 92.16 -6.58 -66.34
N SER A 688 92.48 -7.85 -66.07
CA SER A 688 93.71 -8.48 -66.56
C SER A 688 93.63 -8.92 -68.03
N ARG A 689 92.46 -8.82 -68.68
CA ARG A 689 92.26 -9.33 -70.04
C ARG A 689 92.55 -8.28 -71.10
N THR A 690 93.23 -8.72 -72.16
CA THR A 690 93.65 -7.88 -73.31
C THR A 690 92.62 -7.86 -74.44
N SER A 691 91.70 -8.84 -74.48
CA SER A 691 90.60 -8.87 -75.45
C SER A 691 89.40 -8.06 -74.93
N PRO A 692 88.93 -7.03 -75.65
CA PRO A 692 87.83 -6.17 -75.19
C PRO A 692 86.53 -6.94 -74.95
N SER A 693 86.21 -7.91 -75.82
CA SER A 693 84.97 -8.70 -75.75
C SER A 693 84.91 -9.60 -74.51
N VAL A 694 86.04 -10.18 -74.10
CA VAL A 694 86.10 -11.04 -72.90
C VAL A 694 86.14 -10.21 -71.62
N ALA A 695 86.90 -9.11 -71.62
CA ALA A 695 86.99 -8.21 -70.46
C ALA A 695 85.61 -7.62 -70.13
N LEU A 696 84.91 -7.08 -71.12
CA LEU A 696 83.57 -6.53 -70.92
C LEU A 696 82.54 -7.58 -70.54
N GLY A 697 82.59 -8.78 -71.12
CA GLY A 697 81.71 -9.88 -70.74
C GLY A 697 81.88 -10.33 -69.29
N LEU A 698 83.11 -10.34 -68.76
CA LEU A 698 83.38 -10.68 -67.36
C LEU A 698 82.98 -9.55 -66.40
N ALA A 699 83.24 -8.29 -66.77
CA ALA A 699 82.83 -7.14 -65.97
C ALA A 699 81.29 -7.04 -65.87
N ALA A 700 80.58 -7.31 -66.98
CA ALA A 700 79.11 -7.39 -66.99
C ALA A 700 78.60 -8.53 -66.08
N GLN A 701 79.22 -9.71 -66.14
CA GLN A 701 78.83 -10.84 -65.28
C GLN A 701 79.08 -10.57 -63.78
N ALA A 702 80.18 -9.88 -63.45
CA ALA A 702 80.46 -9.45 -62.10
C ALA A 702 79.36 -8.52 -61.56
N LEU A 703 78.95 -7.54 -62.36
CA LEU A 703 77.87 -6.62 -62.01
C LEU A 703 76.51 -7.33 -61.88
N ALA A 704 76.20 -8.28 -62.77
CA ALA A 704 74.98 -9.09 -62.71
C ALA A 704 74.89 -9.98 -61.47
N THR A 705 76.03 -10.40 -60.92
CA THR A 705 76.08 -11.33 -59.77
C THR A 705 75.94 -10.59 -58.43
N ASN A 706 76.48 -9.38 -58.33
CA ASN A 706 76.28 -8.49 -57.19
C ASN A 706 76.47 -7.04 -57.65
N ASP A 707 75.39 -6.26 -57.64
CA ASP A 707 75.45 -4.84 -57.89
C ASP A 707 76.07 -4.13 -56.70
N SER A 708 77.30 -3.66 -56.87
CA SER A 708 78.03 -2.94 -55.85
C SER A 708 78.89 -1.86 -56.51
N PRO A 709 79.25 -0.79 -55.78
CA PRO A 709 80.13 0.25 -56.31
C PRO A 709 81.44 -0.33 -56.88
N ALA A 710 81.99 -1.39 -56.27
CA ALA A 710 83.20 -2.06 -56.75
C ALA A 710 83.01 -2.77 -58.10
N THR A 711 81.87 -3.45 -58.30
CA THR A 711 81.57 -4.14 -59.57
C THR A 711 81.24 -3.17 -60.70
N ARG A 712 80.63 -2.02 -60.41
CA ARG A 712 80.43 -0.92 -61.37
C ARG A 712 81.75 -0.27 -61.82
N VAL A 713 82.73 -0.13 -60.91
CA VAL A 713 84.07 0.39 -61.23
C VAL A 713 84.81 -0.50 -62.23
N HIS A 714 84.75 -1.83 -62.10
CA HIS A 714 85.40 -2.75 -63.05
C HIS A 714 84.88 -2.60 -64.50
N VAL A 715 83.59 -2.30 -64.68
CA VAL A 715 83.01 -2.02 -66.01
C VAL A 715 83.56 -0.70 -66.57
N LEU A 716 83.60 0.35 -65.75
CA LEU A 716 84.14 1.67 -66.12
C LEU A 716 85.62 1.63 -66.46
N GLU A 717 86.45 0.94 -65.69
CA GLU A 717 87.87 0.80 -65.97
C GLU A 717 88.13 0.03 -67.27
N THR A 718 87.30 -0.98 -67.56
CA THR A 718 87.38 -1.69 -68.84
C THR A 718 87.04 -0.78 -70.02
N PHE A 719 86.07 0.14 -69.89
CA PHE A 719 85.77 1.15 -70.92
C PHE A 719 86.92 2.13 -71.14
N ALA A 720 87.53 2.64 -70.06
CA ALA A 720 88.65 3.57 -70.17
C ALA A 720 89.88 2.96 -70.86
N ARG A 721 90.03 1.63 -70.81
CA ARG A 721 91.17 0.92 -71.40
C ARG A 721 91.09 0.75 -72.92
N PHE A 722 89.88 0.75 -73.50
CA PHE A 722 89.66 0.55 -74.93
C PHE A 722 88.95 1.75 -75.59
N PRO A 723 89.54 2.97 -75.56
CA PRO A 723 88.88 4.21 -75.97
C PRO A 723 88.57 4.30 -77.47
N THR A 724 89.19 3.46 -78.31
CA THR A 724 88.93 3.42 -79.77
C THR A 724 87.59 2.79 -80.15
N LEU A 725 86.86 2.19 -79.19
CA LEU A 725 85.51 1.63 -79.41
C LEU A 725 84.40 2.70 -79.35
N LEU A 726 84.75 3.98 -79.11
CA LEU A 726 83.85 5.13 -79.12
C LEU A 726 84.26 6.10 -80.25
N SER A 727 83.93 5.79 -81.52
CA SER A 727 84.14 6.72 -82.65
C SER A 727 82.83 7.33 -83.16
N THR A 728 82.83 8.65 -83.27
CA THR A 728 81.75 9.54 -83.70
C THR A 728 81.74 9.71 -85.23
N ASP A 729 80.71 9.20 -85.91
CA ASP A 729 80.37 9.54 -87.30
C ASP A 729 79.01 10.24 -87.34
N ALA A 730 79.00 11.54 -87.69
CA ALA A 730 78.07 12.15 -88.66
C ALA A 730 77.99 13.69 -88.55
N ASN A 731 78.40 14.31 -89.66
CA ASN A 731 77.83 15.48 -90.34
C ASN A 731 78.02 16.93 -89.80
N PRO A 732 78.50 17.86 -90.67
CA PRO A 732 78.67 19.27 -90.38
C PRO A 732 77.36 20.04 -90.57
N GLY A 733 76.98 20.86 -89.59
CA GLY A 733 75.85 21.78 -89.75
C GLY A 733 75.05 22.07 -88.49
N GLN A 734 75.28 21.34 -87.39
CA GLN A 734 74.69 21.70 -86.10
C GLN A 734 75.68 21.41 -84.95
N PRO A 735 76.05 22.42 -84.15
CA PRO A 735 76.78 22.18 -82.91
C PRO A 735 75.82 21.53 -81.91
N THR A 736 76.01 20.26 -81.58
CA THR A 736 75.37 19.68 -80.39
C THR A 736 76.10 20.23 -79.18
N TRP A 737 75.54 21.33 -78.70
CA TRP A 737 75.95 22.05 -77.52
C TRP A 737 76.10 21.10 -76.32
N ALA A 738 77.33 20.97 -75.84
CA ALA A 738 77.57 21.09 -74.42
C ALA A 738 77.31 22.55 -74.03
N PRO A 739 76.36 22.79 -73.12
CA PRO A 739 76.62 23.75 -72.05
C PRO A 739 76.31 23.03 -70.73
N ALA A 740 77.30 22.81 -69.87
CA ALA A 740 77.74 23.85 -68.95
C ALA A 740 76.53 24.59 -68.36
N ILE A 741 75.91 24.03 -67.32
CA ILE A 741 75.11 24.84 -66.41
C ILE A 741 76.10 25.43 -65.39
N PRO A 742 76.25 26.77 -65.35
CA PRO A 742 77.04 27.47 -64.36
C PRO A 742 76.50 27.21 -62.95
N SER A 743 77.39 27.28 -61.95
CA SER A 743 77.03 27.10 -60.55
C SER A 743 75.90 28.04 -60.10
N ALA A 744 74.88 27.44 -59.47
CA ALA A 744 74.05 27.99 -58.38
C ALA A 744 73.15 29.22 -58.63
N THR A 745 72.01 29.17 -57.94
CA THR A 745 71.01 30.22 -57.63
C THR A 745 70.05 30.69 -58.74
N SER A 746 68.79 30.27 -58.62
CA SER A 746 67.57 30.99 -59.04
C SER A 746 67.65 31.75 -60.38
N GLY A 747 67.40 31.05 -61.50
CA GLY A 747 67.39 31.61 -62.85
C GLY A 747 66.27 32.64 -63.07
N ARG A 748 66.49 33.88 -62.61
CA ARG A 748 65.61 35.04 -62.81
C ARG A 748 65.99 35.86 -64.05
N THR A 749 66.89 35.37 -64.91
CA THR A 749 67.22 36.02 -66.19
C THR A 749 67.36 34.97 -67.30
N ALA A 750 66.75 35.21 -68.46
CA ALA A 750 66.90 34.43 -69.69
C ALA A 750 67.39 35.32 -70.83
N VAL A 751 68.20 34.77 -71.74
CA VAL A 751 68.75 35.47 -72.90
C VAL A 751 68.49 34.63 -74.14
N SER A 752 68.08 35.26 -75.25
CA SER A 752 67.86 34.57 -76.53
C SER A 752 69.18 34.02 -77.08
N ALA A 753 69.08 33.02 -77.97
CA ALA A 753 70.25 32.36 -78.54
C ALA A 753 71.17 33.31 -79.35
N ASP A 754 70.61 34.37 -79.93
CA ASP A 754 71.34 35.44 -80.65
C ASP A 754 71.91 36.53 -79.72
N GLY A 755 71.56 36.51 -78.44
CA GLY A 755 71.98 37.51 -77.45
C GLY A 755 71.26 38.86 -77.54
N GLU A 756 70.34 39.05 -78.49
CA GLU A 756 69.67 40.34 -78.74
C GLU A 756 68.47 40.60 -77.82
N LEU A 757 67.93 39.58 -77.17
CA LEU A 757 66.83 39.70 -76.22
C LEU A 757 67.27 39.21 -74.84
N ARG A 758 67.14 40.08 -73.84
CA ARG A 758 67.34 39.76 -72.42
C ARG A 758 66.03 39.93 -71.67
N VAL A 759 65.63 38.91 -70.94
CA VAL A 759 64.44 38.93 -70.10
C VAL A 759 64.84 38.68 -68.66
N ARG A 760 64.47 39.58 -67.75
CA ARG A 760 64.79 39.49 -66.32
C ARG A 760 63.54 39.60 -65.47
N ALA A 761 63.32 38.63 -64.58
CA ALA A 761 62.27 38.66 -63.56
C ALA A 761 62.76 39.36 -62.28
N VAL A 762 62.10 40.44 -61.90
CA VAL A 762 62.31 41.14 -60.63
C VAL A 762 60.97 41.20 -59.90
N GLY A 763 60.82 40.43 -58.82
CA GLY A 763 59.51 40.19 -58.19
C GLY A 763 58.53 39.59 -59.19
N THR A 764 57.39 40.26 -59.37
CA THR A 764 56.32 39.94 -60.33
C THR A 764 56.43 40.69 -61.66
N ARG A 765 57.58 41.31 -61.97
CA ARG A 765 57.81 42.05 -63.21
C ARG A 765 58.82 41.36 -64.10
N LEU A 766 58.45 41.17 -65.37
CA LEU A 766 59.33 40.75 -66.45
C LEU A 766 59.84 41.98 -67.19
N ILE A 767 61.14 42.23 -67.09
CA ILE A 767 61.83 43.31 -67.80
C ILE A 767 62.43 42.71 -69.07
N ILE A 768 61.94 43.16 -70.22
CA ILE A 768 62.43 42.75 -71.54
C ILE A 768 63.30 43.87 -72.10
N GLU A 769 64.58 43.60 -72.22
CA GLU A 769 65.61 44.48 -72.73
C GLU A 769 66.08 43.95 -74.09
N ARG A 770 66.02 44.80 -75.12
CA ARG A 770 66.73 44.57 -76.38
C ARG A 770 67.91 45.53 -76.41
N PRO A 771 69.16 45.08 -76.17
CA PRO A 771 70.31 45.98 -76.06
C PRO A 771 70.56 46.84 -77.30
N THR A 772 70.04 46.43 -78.47
CA THR A 772 70.23 47.07 -79.77
C THR A 772 69.11 48.04 -80.16
N GLU A 773 67.94 48.03 -79.49
CA GLU A 773 66.85 48.98 -79.76
C GLU A 773 66.93 50.21 -78.83
N ALA A 774 66.75 51.41 -79.39
CA ALA A 774 66.70 52.66 -78.61
C ALA A 774 65.38 52.83 -77.82
N ALA A 775 64.41 51.93 -78.04
CA ALA A 775 63.20 51.85 -77.22
C ALA A 775 63.58 51.23 -75.87
N GLY A 776 63.37 51.95 -74.77
CA GLY A 776 63.69 51.49 -73.42
C GLY A 776 63.01 50.15 -73.04
N PRO A 777 63.39 49.56 -71.89
CA PRO A 777 62.94 48.23 -71.50
C PRO A 777 61.41 48.14 -71.42
N ARG A 778 60.84 47.11 -72.06
CA ARG A 778 59.40 46.82 -71.98
C ARG A 778 59.16 45.95 -70.75
N ILE A 779 58.23 46.37 -69.88
CA ILE A 779 57.91 45.65 -68.65
C ILE A 779 56.54 44.97 -68.79
N ILE A 780 56.49 43.67 -68.52
CA ILE A 780 55.24 42.89 -68.39
C ILE A 780 55.03 42.54 -66.93
N GLN A 781 53.80 42.73 -66.44
CA GLN A 781 53.41 42.37 -65.08
C GLN A 781 52.89 40.93 -65.07
N ALA A 782 53.54 40.06 -64.32
CA ALA A 782 53.14 38.67 -64.11
C ALA A 782 52.29 38.54 -62.82
N PRO A 783 51.45 37.49 -62.71
CA PRO A 783 50.56 37.31 -61.56
C PRO A 783 51.28 36.94 -60.25
N ALA A 784 52.48 36.34 -60.30
CA ALA A 784 53.26 35.96 -59.13
C ALA A 784 54.77 35.92 -59.44
N GLU A 785 55.60 35.62 -58.42
CA GLU A 785 57.05 35.59 -58.60
C GLU A 785 57.48 34.44 -59.51
N MET A 786 58.40 34.77 -60.42
CA MET A 786 58.83 33.87 -61.48
C MET A 786 60.29 33.45 -61.31
N ASN A 787 60.54 32.16 -61.53
CA ASN A 787 61.86 31.55 -61.53
C ASN A 787 62.03 30.66 -62.77
N ALA A 788 63.24 30.11 -62.96
CA ALA A 788 63.55 29.14 -64.00
C ALA A 788 63.22 29.61 -65.43
N LEU A 789 63.46 30.89 -65.75
CA LEU A 789 63.12 31.45 -67.06
C LEU A 789 63.87 30.75 -68.21
N ALA A 790 63.16 30.48 -69.30
CA ALA A 790 63.75 30.02 -70.56
C ALA A 790 63.05 30.68 -71.75
N LEU A 791 63.82 31.07 -72.76
CA LEU A 791 63.31 31.54 -74.03
C LEU A 791 63.31 30.40 -75.04
N ASP A 792 62.36 30.42 -75.96
CA ASP A 792 62.44 29.56 -77.13
C ASP A 792 63.55 30.04 -78.09
N PRO A 793 64.01 29.19 -79.02
CA PRO A 793 65.06 29.55 -79.98
C PRO A 793 64.77 30.80 -80.80
N SER A 794 63.49 31.12 -81.05
CA SER A 794 63.09 32.31 -81.81
C SER A 794 63.00 33.60 -80.98
N GLY A 795 63.15 33.51 -79.65
CA GLY A 795 63.02 34.65 -78.73
C GLY A 795 61.60 35.21 -78.64
N ARG A 796 60.58 34.46 -79.07
CA ARG A 796 59.18 34.88 -79.07
C ARG A 796 58.44 34.40 -77.82
N LEU A 797 58.70 33.16 -77.41
CA LEU A 797 58.04 32.53 -76.28
C LEU A 797 58.96 32.53 -75.06
N LEU A 798 58.37 32.77 -73.89
CA LEU A 798 59.06 32.69 -72.61
C LEU A 798 58.35 31.69 -71.71
N ALA A 799 59.05 30.66 -71.26
CA ALA A 799 58.62 29.79 -70.18
C ALA A 799 59.19 30.27 -68.85
N ALA A 800 58.38 30.19 -67.79
CA ALA A 800 58.87 30.34 -66.43
C ALA A 800 58.06 29.50 -65.44
N GLY A 801 58.68 29.15 -64.32
CA GLY A 801 58.00 28.59 -63.17
C GLY A 801 57.41 29.71 -62.30
N ILE A 802 56.13 29.59 -61.96
CA ILE A 802 55.43 30.48 -61.03
C ILE A 802 55.21 29.74 -59.71
N SER A 803 55.49 30.43 -58.60
CA SER A 803 55.11 29.99 -57.25
C SER A 803 53.94 30.83 -56.75
N GLU A 804 52.75 30.23 -56.61
CA GLU A 804 51.50 30.94 -56.28
C GLU A 804 51.34 31.34 -54.81
N THR A 805 52.20 30.82 -53.92
CA THR A 805 52.24 31.22 -52.51
C THR A 805 53.70 31.26 -52.08
N GLY A 806 54.16 32.30 -51.41
CA GLY A 806 55.55 32.48 -50.97
C GLY A 806 56.14 31.42 -50.02
N PHE A 807 55.50 30.25 -49.91
CA PHE A 807 56.02 29.01 -49.34
C PHE A 807 55.75 27.87 -50.32
N ALA A 808 56.81 27.16 -50.68
CA ALA A 808 56.87 26.13 -51.70
C ALA A 808 55.75 25.08 -51.57
N ASN A 809 55.06 24.81 -52.68
CA ASN A 809 54.72 23.46 -53.19
C ASN A 809 53.51 23.47 -54.17
N SER A 810 53.56 24.33 -55.19
CA SER A 810 52.79 24.11 -56.43
C SER A 810 53.51 24.82 -57.60
N GLY A 811 54.46 24.13 -58.23
CA GLY A 811 55.21 24.68 -59.35
C GLY A 811 54.38 24.67 -60.62
N THR A 812 53.83 25.82 -61.03
CA THR A 812 53.13 25.96 -62.32
C THR A 812 54.12 26.49 -63.36
N THR A 813 54.27 25.80 -64.48
CA THR A 813 55.03 26.28 -65.64
C THR A 813 54.11 27.13 -66.51
N VAL A 814 54.46 28.38 -66.77
CA VAL A 814 53.68 29.29 -67.61
C VAL A 814 54.48 29.75 -68.82
N VAL A 815 53.82 29.83 -69.97
CA VAL A 815 54.40 30.24 -71.26
C VAL A 815 53.71 31.50 -71.76
N TRP A 816 54.49 32.56 -72.00
CA TRP A 816 54.03 33.83 -72.57
C TRP A 816 54.50 34.03 -74.00
N ASP A 817 53.70 34.74 -74.79
CA ASP A 817 54.16 35.36 -76.05
C ASP A 817 54.65 36.78 -75.74
N LEU A 818 55.94 37.03 -75.94
CA LEU A 818 56.58 38.31 -75.61
C LEU A 818 56.20 39.46 -76.55
N ARG A 819 55.66 39.19 -77.74
CA ARG A 819 55.17 40.26 -78.63
C ARG A 819 53.85 40.81 -78.11
N SER A 820 52.89 39.93 -77.81
CA SER A 820 51.55 40.33 -77.36
C SER A 820 51.49 40.64 -75.86
N GLY A 821 52.32 39.98 -75.05
CA GLY A 821 52.30 40.04 -73.59
C GLY A 821 51.19 39.18 -72.96
N LEU A 822 50.50 38.35 -73.76
CA LEU A 822 49.49 37.43 -73.27
C LEU A 822 50.12 36.10 -72.84
N GLU A 823 49.56 35.52 -71.78
CA GLU A 823 49.82 34.15 -71.36
C GLU A 823 49.18 33.18 -72.36
N LEU A 824 49.98 32.29 -72.95
CA LEU A 824 49.50 31.30 -73.91
C LEU A 824 49.09 30.00 -73.21
N HIS A 825 49.90 29.53 -72.27
CA HIS A 825 49.68 28.27 -71.58
C HIS A 825 50.13 28.33 -70.12
N ALA A 826 49.38 27.68 -69.24
CA ALA A 826 49.79 27.37 -67.87
C ALA A 826 49.64 25.86 -67.62
N PHE A 827 50.74 25.23 -67.21
CA PHE A 827 50.84 23.81 -66.94
C PHE A 827 51.18 23.58 -65.48
N LYS A 828 50.36 22.81 -64.75
CA LYS A 828 50.69 22.43 -63.37
C LYS A 828 51.75 21.33 -63.37
N SER A 829 52.98 21.65 -62.98
CA SER A 829 54.13 20.72 -63.00
C SER A 829 54.19 19.74 -61.82
N GLY A 830 53.19 19.74 -60.94
CA GLY A 830 53.18 18.93 -59.72
C GLY A 830 53.21 19.78 -58.46
N ASP A 831 53.38 19.14 -57.32
CA ASP A 831 53.42 19.81 -56.01
C ASP A 831 54.87 20.20 -55.64
N GLY A 832 55.83 19.96 -56.53
CA GLY A 832 57.23 20.34 -56.40
C GLY A 832 57.63 21.69 -57.01
N GLU A 833 58.74 22.25 -56.54
CA GLU A 833 59.43 23.39 -57.14
C GLU A 833 60.06 23.04 -58.50
N VAL A 834 59.90 23.93 -59.48
CA VAL A 834 60.51 23.86 -60.81
C VAL A 834 61.84 24.61 -60.80
N TRP A 835 62.90 23.93 -61.24
CA TRP A 835 64.25 24.48 -61.25
C TRP A 835 64.73 24.92 -62.62
N ALA A 836 64.25 24.31 -63.72
CA ALA A 836 64.66 24.67 -65.08
C ALA A 836 63.60 24.38 -66.14
N HIS A 837 63.67 25.12 -67.26
CA HIS A 837 62.86 24.91 -68.47
C HIS A 837 63.73 24.83 -69.72
N ARG A 838 63.26 24.09 -70.73
CA ARG A 838 63.88 24.04 -72.06
C ARG A 838 62.85 23.78 -73.15
N PHE A 839 62.76 24.68 -74.13
CA PHE A 839 62.02 24.42 -75.37
C PHE A 839 62.82 23.48 -76.28
N ASN A 840 62.12 22.69 -77.09
CA ASN A 840 62.75 22.04 -78.24
C ASN A 840 63.08 23.08 -79.33
N LEU A 841 63.82 22.66 -80.36
CA LEU A 841 64.25 23.56 -81.43
C LEU A 841 63.10 24.14 -82.28
N GLU A 842 61.98 23.44 -82.36
CA GLU A 842 60.79 23.85 -83.13
C GLU A 842 59.78 24.68 -82.30
N SER A 843 60.08 24.91 -81.01
CA SER A 843 59.18 25.59 -80.06
C SER A 843 57.79 24.94 -79.92
N SER A 844 57.67 23.66 -80.28
CA SER A 844 56.45 22.86 -80.23
C SER A 844 56.30 22.11 -78.90
N THR A 845 57.38 21.88 -78.16
CA THR A 845 57.33 21.25 -76.85
C THR A 845 58.21 21.98 -75.83
N LEU A 846 57.81 21.95 -74.57
CA LEU A 846 58.55 22.51 -73.44
C LEU A 846 58.84 21.41 -72.42
N THR A 847 60.10 21.28 -72.00
CA THR A 847 60.47 20.38 -70.90
C THR A 847 60.79 21.18 -69.65
N SER A 848 60.16 20.83 -68.54
CA SER A 848 60.37 21.36 -67.20
C SER A 848 61.07 20.31 -66.32
N TYR A 849 62.03 20.74 -65.51
CA TYR A 849 62.71 19.91 -64.52
C TYR A 849 62.52 20.52 -63.13
N GLY A 850 62.12 19.68 -62.17
CA GLY A 850 61.90 20.09 -60.79
C GLY A 850 62.01 18.93 -59.81
N THR A 851 61.60 19.19 -58.57
CA THR A 851 61.59 18.19 -57.47
C THR A 851 60.78 16.95 -57.79
N ASP A 852 59.69 17.07 -58.56
CA ASP A 852 58.84 15.95 -58.97
C ASP A 852 59.36 15.19 -60.21
N GLY A 853 60.54 15.57 -60.73
CA GLY A 853 61.20 14.96 -61.88
C GLY A 853 61.08 15.77 -63.18
N LEU A 854 61.23 15.08 -64.32
CA LEU A 854 61.20 15.68 -65.65
C LEU A 854 59.79 15.60 -66.26
N HIS A 855 59.30 16.72 -66.77
CA HIS A 855 57.99 16.87 -67.40
C HIS A 855 58.12 17.48 -68.80
N THR A 856 57.60 16.83 -69.84
CA THR A 856 57.54 17.43 -71.19
C THR A 856 56.10 17.74 -71.59
N TRP A 857 55.86 18.96 -72.04
CA TRP A 857 54.58 19.54 -72.43
C TRP A 857 54.55 19.78 -73.94
N ASP A 858 53.43 19.48 -74.59
CA ASP A 858 53.16 19.92 -75.95
C ASP A 858 52.56 21.33 -75.92
N LEU A 859 53.07 22.23 -76.75
CA LEU A 859 52.60 23.61 -76.91
C LEU A 859 51.67 23.76 -78.12
N THR A 860 51.57 22.72 -78.97
CA THR A 860 50.60 22.66 -80.07
C THR A 860 49.26 22.07 -79.65
N GLY A 861 49.19 21.42 -78.46
CA GLY A 861 47.97 20.93 -77.84
C GLY A 861 48.12 20.73 -76.33
N SER A 862 47.09 21.05 -75.54
CA SER A 862 47.16 21.19 -74.07
C SER A 862 47.32 19.88 -73.28
N ARG A 863 48.41 19.11 -73.45
CA ARG A 863 48.66 17.88 -72.68
C ARG A 863 50.14 17.64 -72.38
N ALA A 864 50.43 17.16 -71.17
CA ALA A 864 51.74 16.61 -70.81
C ALA A 864 51.99 15.32 -71.61
N LEU A 865 53.11 15.24 -72.31
CA LEU A 865 53.47 14.10 -73.13
C LEU A 865 54.17 13.01 -72.32
N ILE A 866 55.03 13.37 -71.36
CA ILE A 866 55.81 12.40 -70.55
C ILE A 866 56.10 12.97 -69.16
N ARG A 867 55.90 12.15 -68.10
CA ARG A 867 56.29 12.42 -66.70
C ARG A 867 57.20 11.29 -66.22
N LEU A 868 58.41 11.62 -65.78
CA LEU A 868 59.37 10.68 -65.19
C LEU A 868 59.75 11.16 -63.78
N GLN A 869 59.38 10.38 -62.75
CA GLN A 869 59.76 10.66 -61.35
C GLN A 869 61.18 10.15 -61.07
N ASN A 870 61.99 10.99 -60.41
CA ASN A 870 63.42 10.77 -60.20
C ASN A 870 63.74 9.54 -59.33
N GLY A 871 64.69 8.73 -59.81
CA GLY A 871 65.80 8.19 -59.01
C GLY A 871 67.05 9.03 -59.30
N ASP A 872 67.86 9.31 -58.28
CA ASP A 872 68.97 10.29 -58.31
C ASP A 872 70.08 9.98 -59.36
N PRO A 873 70.47 10.92 -60.24
CA PRO A 873 71.67 10.77 -61.09
C PRO A 873 72.97 11.05 -60.31
N THR A 874 73.86 10.08 -60.19
CA THR A 874 75.27 10.30 -59.77
C THR A 874 76.14 10.67 -60.96
N THR A 875 76.76 11.87 -60.94
CA THR A 875 77.67 12.31 -62.01
C THR A 875 79.12 11.98 -61.63
N TYR A 876 79.86 11.33 -62.52
CA TYR A 876 81.30 11.06 -62.35
C TYR A 876 82.13 11.85 -63.37
N ARG A 877 83.30 12.35 -62.96
CA ARG A 877 84.18 13.19 -63.77
C ARG A 877 85.44 12.42 -64.14
N ALA A 878 85.74 12.29 -65.43
CA ALA A 878 86.96 11.65 -65.93
C ALA A 878 87.66 12.58 -66.93
N GLY A 879 88.63 13.38 -66.44
CA GLY A 879 89.32 14.38 -67.25
C GLY A 879 88.41 15.50 -67.74
N ASP A 880 88.62 15.92 -69.00
CA ASP A 880 87.85 17.00 -69.65
C ASP A 880 86.56 16.50 -70.32
N ALA A 881 86.21 15.21 -70.16
CA ALA A 881 84.92 14.65 -70.53
C ALA A 881 84.09 14.37 -69.27
N VAL A 882 82.85 14.87 -69.24
CA VAL A 882 81.87 14.58 -68.19
C VAL A 882 80.89 13.56 -68.75
N LEU A 883 80.94 12.32 -68.25
CA LEU A 883 79.92 11.32 -68.54
C LEU A 883 78.80 11.49 -67.51
N SER A 884 77.69 12.11 -67.93
CA SER A 884 76.46 12.10 -67.16
C SER A 884 75.64 10.89 -67.59
N LEU A 885 75.69 9.84 -66.78
CA LEU A 885 74.76 8.73 -66.88
C LEU A 885 73.69 8.95 -65.81
N THR A 886 72.47 9.26 -66.23
CA THR A 886 71.29 9.14 -65.36
C THR A 886 71.19 7.68 -64.93
N ASP A 887 71.47 7.40 -63.66
CA ASP A 887 71.73 6.08 -63.04
C ASP A 887 71.22 4.93 -63.93
N PRO A 888 72.07 4.40 -64.84
CA PRO A 888 71.64 3.31 -65.68
C PRO A 888 71.35 2.17 -64.73
N THR A 889 70.16 1.59 -64.84
CA THR A 889 69.86 0.34 -64.15
C THR A 889 71.00 -0.65 -64.38
N VAL A 890 71.21 -1.60 -63.46
CA VAL A 890 72.23 -2.66 -63.60
C VAL A 890 72.18 -3.30 -64.98
N ASP A 891 70.97 -3.51 -65.49
CA ASP A 891 70.71 -4.04 -66.82
C ASP A 891 71.22 -3.11 -67.92
N ALA A 892 71.08 -1.79 -67.80
CA ALA A 892 71.63 -0.84 -68.78
C ALA A 892 73.18 -0.80 -68.79
N TRP A 893 73.84 -1.00 -67.64
CA TRP A 893 75.30 -1.16 -67.59
C TRP A 893 75.77 -2.45 -68.25
N ILE A 894 75.06 -3.54 -67.98
CA ILE A 894 75.30 -4.84 -68.58
C ILE A 894 75.08 -4.75 -70.09
N ASP A 895 73.96 -4.20 -70.54
CA ASP A 895 73.60 -4.02 -71.94
C ASP A 895 74.65 -3.21 -72.69
N LEU A 896 75.13 -2.09 -72.12
CA LEU A 896 76.18 -1.28 -72.74
C LEU A 896 77.51 -2.04 -72.85
N ALA A 897 77.95 -2.68 -71.76
CA ALA A 897 79.15 -3.51 -71.76
C ALA A 897 79.03 -4.64 -72.80
N CYS A 898 77.83 -5.19 -72.95
CA CYS A 898 77.52 -6.27 -73.87
C CYS A 898 77.43 -5.85 -75.33
N GLN A 899 76.85 -4.70 -75.62
CA GLN A 899 76.86 -4.11 -76.96
C GLN A 899 78.29 -3.83 -77.42
N LEU A 900 79.13 -3.28 -76.54
CA LEU A 900 80.53 -2.98 -76.84
C LEU A 900 81.40 -4.25 -76.90
N ALA A 901 81.08 -5.28 -76.13
CA ALA A 901 81.71 -6.59 -76.26
C ALA A 901 81.42 -7.24 -77.62
N GLY A 902 80.26 -6.94 -78.22
CA GLY A 902 79.84 -7.43 -79.54
C GLY A 902 79.49 -8.94 -79.60
N ARG A 903 79.72 -9.69 -78.51
CA ARG A 903 79.32 -11.09 -78.32
C ARG A 903 79.29 -11.48 -76.83
N PRO A 904 78.46 -12.46 -76.41
CA PRO A 904 78.61 -13.06 -75.09
C PRO A 904 79.90 -13.88 -74.95
N LEU A 905 80.31 -14.16 -73.71
CA LEU A 905 81.33 -15.16 -73.44
C LEU A 905 80.87 -16.53 -73.95
N THR A 906 81.76 -17.29 -74.58
CA THR A 906 81.47 -18.66 -75.02
C THR A 906 81.34 -19.61 -73.82
N SER A 907 80.73 -20.78 -74.03
CA SER A 907 80.59 -21.79 -72.98
C SER A 907 81.93 -22.34 -72.46
N GLY A 908 83.00 -22.26 -73.28
CA GLY A 908 84.37 -22.53 -72.86
C GLY A 908 84.93 -21.45 -71.93
N GLU A 909 84.85 -20.18 -72.35
CA GLU A 909 85.28 -19.02 -71.56
C GLU A 909 84.52 -18.92 -70.22
N TRP A 910 83.22 -19.23 -70.20
CA TRP A 910 82.42 -19.26 -68.97
C TRP A 910 82.91 -20.30 -67.98
N ARG A 911 83.18 -21.53 -68.43
CA ARG A 911 83.64 -22.59 -67.53
C ARG A 911 85.04 -22.30 -66.99
N GLU A 912 85.87 -21.65 -67.78
CA GLU A 912 87.22 -21.21 -67.38
C GLU A 912 87.19 -20.12 -66.31
N TYR A 913 86.37 -19.07 -66.50
CA TYR A 913 86.41 -17.88 -65.64
C TYR A 913 85.35 -17.84 -64.54
N VAL A 914 84.15 -18.38 -64.79
CA VAL A 914 83.02 -18.42 -63.83
C VAL A 914 82.95 -19.77 -63.09
N GLY A 915 83.57 -20.83 -63.63
CA GLY A 915 83.62 -22.16 -63.03
C GLY A 915 82.44 -23.06 -63.39
N ASP A 916 82.12 -24.05 -62.54
CA ASP A 916 81.12 -25.10 -62.81
C ASP A 916 79.64 -24.66 -62.70
N ARG A 917 79.38 -23.34 -62.75
CA ARG A 917 78.01 -22.82 -62.72
C ARG A 917 77.30 -23.08 -64.05
N PRO A 918 75.97 -23.26 -64.03
CA PRO A 918 75.18 -23.38 -65.26
C PRO A 918 75.49 -22.20 -66.18
N TYR A 919 75.88 -22.50 -67.42
CA TYR A 919 76.19 -21.48 -68.42
C TYR A 919 74.98 -20.56 -68.61
N ARG A 920 75.19 -19.26 -68.43
CA ARG A 920 74.24 -18.22 -68.80
C ARG A 920 74.95 -17.25 -69.76
N PRO A 921 74.30 -16.79 -70.83
CA PRO A 921 74.89 -15.75 -71.68
C PRO A 921 75.17 -14.52 -70.82
N THR A 922 76.39 -13.98 -70.89
CA THR A 922 76.72 -12.71 -70.20
C THR A 922 76.03 -11.51 -70.83
N CYS A 923 75.61 -11.66 -72.09
CA CYS A 923 75.08 -10.62 -72.96
C CYS A 923 73.97 -11.22 -73.82
N GLY A 924 72.74 -10.70 -73.66
CA GLY A 924 71.55 -11.14 -74.40
C GLY A 924 70.50 -11.85 -73.56
#